data_AF-A0AAJ5NRK8-F1
#
_entry.id   AF-A0AAJ5NRK8-F1
#
_cell.length_a   1.000
_cell.length_b   1.000
_cell.length_c   1.000
_cell.angle_alpha   90.00
_cell.angle_beta   90.00
_cell.angle_gamma   90.00
#
_symmetry.space_group_name_H-M   'P 1'
#
loop_
_entity.id
_entity.type
_entity.pdbx_description
1 polymer ?
#
loop_
_entity_poly.entity_id
_entity_poly.type
_entity_poly.pdbx_seq_one_letter_code
_entity_poly.pdbx_strand_id
1 'polypeptide(L)'
;MKQNYKTRTRKNLILTKKNIFALVLTFFGATAIIAIPLVTVANLKTANPLLQVQNQAKLISNISLKDQYQTANSSYFDVKKQLFNEDNTKKTGVDFSQFFDFYQRNNANLPINFATDYDWKRFKLDILDLKPLDQEQSFEIYYRLLQDLSNNKVATSDLYKQKVAYSFVPDYSLSNFATFSEEKLKKLRPYSNQEFRFSTKKELTKLIPIEDFENKVNAAKNADEARNIINKYFNLEEIIGEILNDESFAFVDESGLRKSRYEIKLTKDQILGENYLAKTGQRGVYKLTFYATFTPNFAKEIAADFTKNAKYHFGIALDLNNIFLDKSITKNIKISQFSENDYFPTTNSSQNSANSVNGWDFLNYYNNQVFATEKEREDFLGSLVSKIVKTPILSKVEFDDKLSGLDYSQISKYLKLDVKLDADSTKLAIDKNKIVAKIAGKIQVKNQKDEVIAEKDFSQNVENLELLAKNDDKFADQIKKTKFEFEPKAEKWISNHKGIPKEEILSLLQSNKFDKLKKVLENTRYYGYRFNEDRLKLMVDNYKLPTAEEFAKSTIIPDKKSEGIVSIWNRTLENSQEINRFLAVLAKKDIEFVAKFWYDFLSYFKLIDKEKTQWPDDIKSNDFFKKLAEIKIVDSEKTDESQKNNHDFWLFSFNNDYLITNEKLENSFYVHSNLKNTLSLMKTNTELGAKFFVDQIKQLASTIKKGDFLTEKKKNKITSLTDFLAAFYSLVYTKDQGLFTESLGENFNYKIQFELENTPVLANVDALGSQKNQLKLKYWYNIGPVDQNGNLISVVHQTGKQTLDLALNDENKLLSENVEKLDEIAKEFPTSDQFVFLKKSDYTDFLNQLQLAATKQSENKPFKVDNEIKRLPFSRFFEFNYENYGLYAKKDKPKNSQKPDAQKSQETTQPTEIPGIIENSPAEIGNQDRYNLFLYVYDKKHPEIISTRPIKIIIIESPESLFAS
;
A
#
# COMPACT_ATOMS: atom_id res chain seq x y z
N MET A 1 -14.32 -26.64 95.69
CA MET A 1 -15.21 -25.91 96.62
C MET A 1 -15.59 -24.59 95.97
N LYS A 2 -16.81 -24.50 95.43
CA LYS A 2 -17.99 -23.83 96.02
C LYS A 2 -17.90 -22.29 96.04
N GLN A 3 -18.58 -21.72 95.04
CA GLN A 3 -19.70 -20.76 95.17
C GLN A 3 -19.49 -19.38 95.84
N ASN A 4 -19.77 -18.35 95.03
CA ASN A 4 -20.92 -17.42 95.15
C ASN A 4 -20.71 -15.93 95.51
N TYR A 5 -21.20 -15.11 94.55
CA TYR A 5 -22.06 -13.91 94.67
C TYR A 5 -21.49 -12.58 95.20
N LYS A 6 -21.56 -11.53 94.37
CA LYS A 6 -22.69 -10.57 94.37
C LYS A 6 -22.54 -9.45 93.31
N THR A 7 -23.60 -9.26 92.53
CA THR A 7 -23.96 -8.06 91.76
C THR A 7 -24.48 -6.93 92.68
N ARG A 8 -24.13 -5.66 92.36
CA ARG A 8 -24.83 -4.38 92.68
C ARG A 8 -23.84 -3.22 92.49
N THR A 9 -24.13 -2.03 91.98
CA THR A 9 -25.27 -1.39 91.32
C THR A 9 -24.74 -0.09 90.71
N ARG A 10 -25.34 0.37 89.61
CA ARG A 10 -25.04 1.62 88.90
C ARG A 10 -24.96 2.84 89.84
N LYS A 11 -23.99 3.73 89.60
CA LYS A 11 -24.15 5.17 89.82
C LYS A 11 -24.05 5.87 88.46
N ASN A 12 -25.10 6.61 88.14
CA ASN A 12 -25.14 7.55 87.01
C ASN A 12 -24.01 8.56 87.16
N LEU A 13 -23.19 8.72 86.11
CA LEU A 13 -22.41 9.93 85.92
C LEU A 13 -23.08 10.74 84.80
N ILE A 14 -23.50 11.95 85.16
CA ILE A 14 -24.08 12.95 84.28
C ILE A 14 -23.05 13.30 83.20
N LEU A 15 -23.39 13.01 81.93
CA LEU A 15 -22.59 13.34 80.76
C LEU A 15 -22.70 14.85 80.47
N THR A 16 -21.65 15.60 80.79
CA THR A 16 -21.41 16.94 80.25
C THR A 16 -20.81 16.85 78.85
N LYS A 17 -21.19 17.78 77.96
CA LYS A 17 -20.89 17.98 76.52
C LYS A 17 -19.44 17.84 76.01
N LYS A 18 -18.47 17.31 76.77
CA LYS A 18 -17.05 17.26 76.40
C LYS A 18 -16.53 15.96 75.77
N ASN A 19 -17.37 14.92 75.61
CA ASN A 19 -16.91 13.60 75.13
C ASN A 19 -17.54 13.13 73.79
N ILE A 20 -17.70 14.02 72.80
CA ILE A 20 -18.20 13.62 71.45
C ILE A 20 -17.06 13.40 70.43
N PHE A 21 -15.81 13.72 70.75
CA PHE A 21 -14.68 13.41 69.86
C PHE A 21 -14.00 12.09 70.24
N ALA A 22 -14.68 10.98 69.99
CA ALA A 22 -14.07 9.65 69.91
C ALA A 22 -14.10 9.19 68.44
N LEU A 23 -13.32 9.88 67.60
CA LEU A 23 -13.09 9.50 66.21
C LEU A 23 -12.14 8.31 66.21
N VAL A 24 -12.63 7.14 65.80
CA VAL A 24 -11.81 5.95 65.55
C VAL A 24 -10.89 6.26 64.36
N LEU A 25 -9.65 6.64 64.67
CA LEU A 25 -8.59 6.97 63.73
C LEU A 25 -7.85 5.70 63.33
N THR A 26 -8.36 4.98 62.32
CA THR A 26 -7.54 3.98 61.61
C THR A 26 -6.63 4.69 60.61
N PHE A 27 -5.40 4.95 61.02
CA PHE A 27 -4.36 5.58 60.20
C PHE A 27 -3.50 4.53 59.48
N PHE A 28 -3.55 4.53 58.15
CA PHE A 28 -2.48 4.00 57.31
C PHE A 28 -1.57 5.15 56.89
N GLY A 29 -0.44 5.30 57.59
CA GLY A 29 0.64 6.21 57.19
C GLY A 29 1.56 5.54 56.16
N ALA A 30 1.66 6.14 54.98
CA ALA A 30 2.71 5.83 54.00
C ALA A 30 4.04 6.41 54.50
N THR A 31 4.86 5.58 55.16
CA THR A 31 6.25 5.92 55.48
C THR A 31 7.09 5.79 54.21
N ALA A 32 7.66 6.90 53.71
CA ALA A 32 8.75 6.83 52.75
C ALA A 32 10.03 6.40 53.50
N ILE A 33 10.33 5.09 53.48
CA ILE A 33 11.58 4.54 54.02
C ILE A 33 12.66 4.76 52.95
N ILE A 34 13.62 5.67 53.19
CA ILE A 34 14.88 5.66 52.44
C ILE A 34 15.73 4.54 53.04
N ALA A 35 15.69 3.36 52.42
CA ALA A 35 16.55 2.24 52.78
C ALA A 35 17.94 2.45 52.18
N ILE A 36 18.95 2.67 53.03
CA ILE A 36 20.35 2.38 52.67
C ILE A 36 20.57 0.90 52.97
N PRO A 37 21.10 0.08 52.04
CA PRO A 37 21.16 -1.36 52.22
C PRO A 37 22.20 -1.71 53.28
N LEU A 38 21.76 -2.35 54.37
CA LEU A 38 22.63 -3.14 55.24
C LEU A 38 22.05 -4.56 55.32
N VAL A 39 22.92 -5.49 54.98
CA VAL A 39 22.76 -6.93 54.82
C VAL A 39 21.91 -7.55 55.94
N THR A 40 20.95 -8.39 55.55
CA THR A 40 20.18 -9.27 56.42
C THR A 40 21.06 -10.33 57.07
N VAL A 41 21.04 -10.46 58.40
CA VAL A 41 21.27 -11.76 59.06
C VAL A 41 20.30 -11.95 60.24
N ALA A 42 19.85 -13.20 60.30
CA ALA A 42 18.88 -13.88 61.14
C ALA A 42 18.87 -13.61 62.66
N ASN A 43 17.68 -13.89 63.22
CA ASN A 43 17.39 -14.47 64.54
C ASN A 43 18.50 -14.39 65.61
N LEU A 44 18.33 -13.52 66.59
CA LEU A 44 18.78 -13.76 67.97
C LEU A 44 18.00 -12.85 68.94
N LYS A 45 17.24 -13.49 69.84
CA LYS A 45 16.72 -12.89 71.07
C LYS A 45 17.90 -12.51 71.97
N THR A 46 18.57 -11.40 71.71
CA THR A 46 19.43 -10.69 72.67
C THR A 46 19.46 -9.21 72.34
N ALA A 47 19.50 -8.40 73.39
CA ALA A 47 19.35 -6.95 73.40
C ALA A 47 20.43 -6.21 72.57
N ASN A 48 20.26 -6.12 71.25
CA ASN A 48 20.99 -5.16 70.42
C ASN A 48 20.30 -3.80 70.58
N PRO A 49 20.90 -2.81 71.27
CA PRO A 49 20.25 -1.53 71.50
C PRO A 49 19.97 -0.79 70.19
N LEU A 50 20.84 -0.91 69.17
CA LEU A 50 20.61 -0.30 67.86
C LEU A 50 19.33 -0.84 67.19
N LEU A 51 19.14 -2.16 67.23
CA LEU A 51 17.93 -2.79 66.68
C LEU A 51 16.69 -2.46 67.52
N GLN A 52 16.84 -2.27 68.83
CA GLN A 52 15.75 -1.83 69.72
C GLN A 52 15.33 -0.39 69.41
N VAL A 53 16.26 0.56 69.31
CA VAL A 53 15.96 1.95 68.93
C VAL A 53 15.34 1.99 67.53
N GLN A 54 15.84 1.19 66.58
CA GLN A 54 15.32 1.12 65.21
C GLN A 54 13.89 0.54 65.14
N ASN A 55 13.63 -0.56 65.86
CA ASN A 55 12.29 -1.15 65.89
C ASN A 55 11.29 -0.26 66.64
N GLN A 56 11.74 0.40 67.69
CA GLN A 56 10.91 1.34 68.44
C GLN A 56 10.58 2.59 67.60
N ALA A 57 11.54 3.13 66.84
CA ALA A 57 11.29 4.27 65.94
C ALA A 57 10.24 3.94 64.87
N LYS A 58 10.22 2.71 64.35
CA LYS A 58 9.19 2.23 63.41
C LYS A 58 7.78 2.15 64.00
N LEU A 59 7.64 2.15 65.34
CA LEU A 59 6.34 2.18 65.99
C LEU A 59 5.74 3.58 66.03
N ILE A 60 6.54 4.64 65.82
CA ILE A 60 6.03 5.99 65.61
C ILE A 60 5.32 6.00 64.26
N SER A 61 4.00 6.17 64.29
CA SER A 61 3.16 6.16 63.11
C SER A 61 2.82 7.55 62.61
N ASN A 62 2.81 8.55 63.50
CA ASN A 62 2.42 9.90 63.15
C ASN A 62 3.06 10.96 64.07
N ILE A 63 3.13 12.19 63.56
CA ILE A 63 3.51 13.38 64.33
C ILE A 63 2.45 14.45 64.04
N SER A 64 1.90 15.06 65.08
CA SER A 64 1.02 16.23 64.96
C SER A 64 1.64 17.42 65.66
N LEU A 65 1.23 18.63 65.29
CA LEU A 65 1.44 19.79 66.15
C LEU A 65 0.57 19.60 67.41
N LYS A 66 1.04 20.01 68.60
CA LYS A 66 0.22 19.89 69.82
C LYS A 66 -1.02 20.75 69.73
N ASP A 67 -2.13 20.27 70.30
CA ASP A 67 -3.44 20.94 70.26
C ASP A 67 -3.40 22.40 70.73
N GLN A 68 -2.52 22.72 71.70
CA GLN A 68 -2.35 24.08 72.22
C GLN A 68 -1.84 25.09 71.18
N TYR A 69 -1.26 24.63 70.08
CA TYR A 69 -0.80 25.45 68.95
C TYR A 69 -1.73 25.36 67.73
N GLN A 70 -2.84 24.61 67.85
CA GLN A 70 -3.85 24.40 66.82
C GLN A 70 -5.21 24.96 67.27
N THR A 71 -5.28 26.28 67.48
CA THR A 71 -6.51 26.96 67.94
C THR A 71 -7.22 27.66 66.78
N ALA A 72 -8.52 27.94 66.94
CA ALA A 72 -9.29 28.71 65.95
C ALA A 72 -8.75 30.12 65.68
N ASN A 73 -7.88 30.62 66.56
CA ASN A 73 -7.30 31.97 66.51
C ASN A 73 -5.80 31.97 66.13
N SER A 74 -5.20 30.81 65.85
CA SER A 74 -3.81 30.72 65.39
C SER A 74 -3.74 30.38 63.90
N SER A 75 -2.66 30.76 63.22
CA SER A 75 -2.35 30.36 61.84
C SER A 75 -0.99 29.67 61.75
N TYR A 76 -0.74 29.01 60.60
CA TYR A 76 0.57 28.45 60.25
C TYR A 76 1.71 29.45 60.47
N PHE A 77 1.50 30.70 60.05
CA PHE A 77 2.51 31.75 60.16
C PHE A 77 2.76 32.19 61.61
N ASP A 78 1.78 32.06 62.51
CA ASP A 78 1.95 32.38 63.93
C ASP A 78 2.79 31.33 64.64
N VAL A 79 2.59 30.05 64.29
CA VAL A 79 3.44 28.95 64.78
C VAL A 79 4.84 29.04 64.16
N LYS A 80 4.94 29.34 62.86
CA LYS A 80 6.22 29.53 62.17
C LYS A 80 7.07 30.63 62.80
N LYS A 81 6.47 31.77 63.17
CA LYS A 81 7.16 32.87 63.88
C LYS A 81 7.74 32.46 65.24
N GLN A 82 7.20 31.43 65.88
CA GLN A 82 7.75 30.90 67.14
C GLN A 82 8.95 29.98 66.91
N LEU A 83 9.01 29.33 65.75
CA LEU A 83 10.01 28.31 65.41
C LEU A 83 11.18 28.84 64.58
N PHE A 84 10.97 29.88 63.77
CA PHE A 84 11.92 30.40 62.79
C PHE A 84 12.13 31.92 62.92
N ASN A 85 13.31 32.38 62.51
CA ASN A 85 13.63 33.78 62.23
C ASN A 85 13.01 34.21 60.89
N GLU A 86 13.03 35.52 60.59
CA GLU A 86 12.45 36.06 59.36
C GLU A 86 13.09 35.52 58.07
N ASP A 87 14.35 35.07 58.14
CA ASP A 87 15.10 34.45 57.05
C ASP A 87 14.88 32.93 56.91
N ASN A 88 13.85 32.39 57.59
CA ASN A 88 13.55 30.95 57.71
C ASN A 88 14.65 30.10 58.37
N THR A 89 15.66 30.71 59.00
CA THR A 89 16.59 29.98 59.87
C THR A 89 15.93 29.64 61.20
N LYS A 90 16.32 28.53 61.83
CA LYS A 90 15.78 28.12 63.12
C LYS A 90 16.16 29.12 64.22
N LYS A 91 15.22 29.40 65.12
CA LYS A 91 15.53 30.18 66.34
C LYS A 91 16.44 29.39 67.27
N THR A 92 17.51 30.04 67.76
CA THR A 92 18.42 29.46 68.74
C THR A 92 17.75 29.37 70.12
N GLY A 93 17.90 28.24 70.81
CA GLY A 93 17.33 28.01 72.15
C GLY A 93 15.87 27.55 72.20
N VAL A 94 15.24 27.27 71.05
CA VAL A 94 13.87 26.70 70.99
C VAL A 94 13.94 25.16 71.02
N ASP A 95 13.20 24.54 71.94
CA ASP A 95 13.01 23.09 71.99
C ASP A 95 11.84 22.66 71.11
N PHE A 96 12.15 22.14 69.92
CA PHE A 96 11.15 21.72 68.94
C PHE A 96 10.22 20.61 69.43
N SER A 97 10.66 19.78 70.38
CA SER A 97 9.84 18.68 70.91
C SER A 97 8.62 19.18 71.70
N GLN A 98 8.62 20.46 72.10
CA GLN A 98 7.49 21.07 72.79
C GLN A 98 6.31 21.37 71.87
N PHE A 99 6.54 21.47 70.56
CA PHE A 99 5.54 21.83 69.56
C PHE A 99 4.85 20.65 68.90
N PHE A 100 5.41 19.45 69.03
CA PHE A 100 4.93 18.27 68.32
C PHE A 100 4.62 17.11 69.28
N ASP A 101 3.51 16.42 69.00
CA ASP A 101 3.11 15.18 69.65
C ASP A 101 3.37 14.00 68.71
N PHE A 102 3.93 12.93 69.23
CA PHE A 102 4.31 11.73 68.49
C PHE A 102 3.33 10.61 68.85
N TYR A 103 2.85 9.86 67.87
CA TYR A 103 1.84 8.82 68.09
C TYR A 103 2.37 7.45 67.70
N GLN A 104 1.97 6.44 68.45
CA GLN A 104 2.33 5.06 68.18
C GLN A 104 1.26 4.34 67.35
N ARG A 105 1.70 3.42 66.49
CA ARG A 105 0.85 2.68 65.56
C ARG A 105 -0.30 1.91 66.22
N ASN A 106 -0.08 1.43 67.45
CA ASN A 106 -1.03 0.58 68.18
C ASN A 106 -1.99 1.39 69.09
N ASN A 107 -1.76 2.69 69.25
CA ASN A 107 -2.61 3.57 70.03
C ASN A 107 -2.46 5.02 69.53
N ALA A 108 -3.14 5.32 68.41
CA ALA A 108 -3.06 6.60 67.72
C ALA A 108 -3.80 7.74 68.44
N ASN A 109 -4.49 7.45 69.55
CA ASN A 109 -5.34 8.41 70.26
C ASN A 109 -4.64 9.08 71.46
N LEU A 110 -3.46 8.60 71.84
CA LEU A 110 -2.69 9.14 72.96
C LEU A 110 -1.26 9.44 72.48
N PRO A 111 -0.75 10.66 72.70
CA PRO A 111 0.63 10.99 72.36
C PRO A 111 1.58 10.20 73.24
N ILE A 112 2.70 9.79 72.67
CA ILE A 112 3.80 9.09 73.33
C ILE A 112 4.41 10.03 74.35
N ASN A 113 4.42 9.62 75.61
CA ASN A 113 5.15 10.28 76.66
C ASN A 113 6.52 9.60 76.87
N PHE A 114 7.55 10.15 76.22
CA PHE A 114 8.93 9.67 76.31
C PHE A 114 9.54 9.67 77.73
N ALA A 115 8.87 10.26 78.73
CA ALA A 115 9.34 10.24 80.12
C ALA A 115 8.63 9.19 80.99
N THR A 116 7.35 8.90 80.73
CA THR A 116 6.51 8.10 81.65
C THR A 116 5.95 6.82 81.04
N ASP A 117 5.77 6.75 79.72
CA ASP A 117 5.21 5.56 79.07
C ASP A 117 6.19 4.40 79.21
N TYR A 118 5.69 3.26 79.72
CA TYR A 118 6.54 2.13 80.10
C TYR A 118 7.47 1.64 78.97
N ASP A 119 6.94 1.61 77.74
CA ASP A 119 7.66 1.16 76.53
C ASP A 119 8.56 2.26 75.92
N TRP A 120 8.36 3.53 76.29
CA TRP A 120 9.05 4.67 75.68
C TRP A 120 10.03 5.41 76.60
N LYS A 121 9.91 5.26 77.92
CA LYS A 121 10.71 5.94 78.95
C LYS A 121 12.23 5.75 78.87
N ARG A 122 12.69 4.78 78.08
CA ARG A 122 14.12 4.47 77.87
C ARG A 122 14.68 5.11 76.60
N PHE A 123 13.83 5.74 75.78
CA PHE A 123 14.20 6.39 74.53
C PHE A 123 14.01 7.90 74.67
N LYS A 124 14.90 8.66 74.05
CA LYS A 124 14.82 10.12 73.94
C LYS A 124 14.60 10.48 72.47
N LEU A 125 13.71 11.44 72.23
CA LEU A 125 13.49 11.99 70.91
C LEU A 125 14.54 13.06 70.60
N ASP A 126 15.12 12.99 69.41
CA ASP A 126 16.06 13.99 68.89
C ASP A 126 15.54 14.53 67.55
N ILE A 127 15.11 15.80 67.54
CA ILE A 127 14.66 16.51 66.33
C ILE A 127 15.86 17.28 65.78
N LEU A 128 16.46 16.75 64.72
CA LEU A 128 17.66 17.31 64.08
C LEU A 128 17.32 18.51 63.21
N ASP A 129 16.22 18.41 62.46
CA ASP A 129 15.83 19.44 61.50
C ASP A 129 14.32 19.68 61.43
N LEU A 130 13.98 20.93 61.11
CA LEU A 130 12.62 21.38 60.91
C LEU A 130 12.65 22.41 59.78
N LYS A 131 11.90 22.17 58.71
CA LYS A 131 11.82 23.07 57.56
C LYS A 131 10.39 23.59 57.37
N PRO A 132 10.18 24.90 57.20
CA PRO A 132 8.88 25.43 56.85
C PRO A 132 8.62 25.21 55.35
N LEU A 133 7.45 24.65 55.02
CA LEU A 133 6.94 24.48 53.67
C LEU A 133 5.76 25.43 53.46
N ASP A 134 6.08 26.70 53.20
CA ASP A 134 5.11 27.80 53.22
C ASP A 134 3.97 27.63 52.21
N GLN A 135 4.25 27.08 51.02
CA GLN A 135 3.23 26.82 49.98
C GLN A 135 2.21 25.77 50.40
N GLU A 136 2.59 24.88 51.32
CA GLU A 136 1.79 23.75 51.77
C GLU A 136 1.31 23.94 53.22
N GLN A 137 1.61 25.11 53.82
CA GLN A 137 1.36 25.44 55.23
C GLN A 137 1.69 24.29 56.17
N SER A 138 2.91 23.75 56.05
CA SER A 138 3.33 22.57 56.78
C SER A 138 4.79 22.66 57.22
N PHE A 139 5.20 21.79 58.13
CA PHE A 139 6.57 21.66 58.60
C PHE A 139 7.10 20.28 58.23
N GLU A 140 8.27 20.19 57.62
CA GLU A 140 8.97 18.93 57.43
C GLU A 140 9.89 18.70 58.64
N ILE A 141 9.62 17.65 59.41
CA ILE A 141 10.34 17.29 60.64
C ILE A 141 11.30 16.16 60.34
N TYR A 142 12.55 16.33 60.76
CA TYR A 142 13.60 15.31 60.69
C TYR A 142 13.97 14.89 62.11
N TYR A 143 13.68 13.65 62.46
CA TYR A 143 13.83 13.15 63.82
C TYR A 143 14.46 11.76 63.86
N ARG A 144 15.03 11.41 65.02
CA ARG A 144 15.49 10.07 65.35
C ARG A 144 15.25 9.77 66.83
N LEU A 145 15.26 8.51 67.19
CA LEU A 145 15.28 8.10 68.59
C LEU A 145 16.70 7.83 69.06
N LEU A 146 16.95 8.14 70.32
CA LEU A 146 18.20 7.92 71.04
C LEU A 146 17.93 7.00 72.24
N GLN A 147 18.87 6.15 72.59
CA GLN A 147 18.86 5.39 73.84
C GLN A 147 20.24 5.50 74.50
N ASP A 148 20.27 5.99 75.73
CA ASP A 148 21.50 6.06 76.52
C ASP A 148 21.91 4.65 76.97
N LEU A 149 23.16 4.27 76.72
CA LEU A 149 23.75 2.99 77.10
C LEU A 149 24.76 3.18 78.24
N SER A 150 25.04 2.11 78.99
CA SER A 150 26.17 2.09 79.93
C SER A 150 27.48 2.38 79.19
N ASN A 151 28.31 3.30 79.74
CA ASN A 151 29.57 3.85 79.19
C ASN A 151 29.46 5.10 78.30
N ASN A 152 28.51 6.01 78.54
CA ASN A 152 28.35 7.28 77.79
C ASN A 152 28.20 7.12 76.26
N LYS A 153 27.76 5.94 75.80
CA LYS A 153 27.45 5.68 74.39
C LYS A 153 25.94 5.82 74.16
N VAL A 154 25.55 6.33 73.00
CA VAL A 154 24.14 6.52 72.61
C VAL A 154 23.86 5.66 71.39
N ALA A 155 22.83 4.82 71.45
CA ALA A 155 22.29 4.14 70.26
C ALA A 155 21.30 5.06 69.56
N THR A 156 21.43 5.22 68.24
CA THR A 156 20.58 6.13 67.43
C THR A 156 19.84 5.35 66.37
N SER A 157 18.56 5.63 66.14
CA SER A 157 17.85 5.13 64.95
C SER A 157 18.34 5.81 63.67
N ASP A 158 17.91 5.27 62.53
CA ASP A 158 17.93 6.00 61.26
C ASP A 158 17.21 7.34 61.38
N LEU A 159 17.52 8.25 60.46
CA LEU A 159 16.85 9.54 60.34
C LEU A 159 15.50 9.35 59.66
N TYR A 160 14.42 9.69 60.37
CA TYR A 160 13.07 9.70 59.85
C TYR A 160 12.69 11.11 59.46
N LYS A 161 11.94 11.23 58.36
CA LYS A 161 11.34 12.49 57.95
C LYS A 161 9.83 12.35 57.89
N GLN A 162 9.13 13.37 58.34
CA GLN A 162 7.68 13.42 58.28
C GLN A 162 7.19 14.84 58.10
N LYS A 163 6.24 15.01 57.17
CA LYS A 163 5.54 16.27 56.96
C LYS A 163 4.39 16.40 57.94
N VAL A 164 4.35 17.51 58.66
CA VAL A 164 3.32 17.86 59.64
C VAL A 164 2.63 19.12 59.16
N ALA A 165 1.42 18.95 58.62
CA ALA A 165 0.61 20.08 58.19
C ALA A 165 0.15 20.92 59.39
N TYR A 166 0.17 22.24 59.24
CA TYR A 166 -0.63 23.10 60.10
C TYR A 166 -2.08 22.92 59.68
N SER A 167 -2.89 22.35 60.55
CA SER A 167 -4.30 22.09 60.25
C SER A 167 -5.11 22.28 61.52
N PHE A 168 -6.16 23.09 61.43
CA PHE A 168 -7.35 22.84 62.23
C PHE A 168 -7.90 21.47 61.76
N VAL A 169 -8.34 20.61 62.67
CA VAL A 169 -8.65 19.17 62.44
C VAL A 169 -9.41 18.81 61.13
N PRO A 170 -10.26 19.66 60.51
CA PRO A 170 -10.90 19.33 59.23
C PRO A 170 -9.92 19.12 58.05
N ASP A 171 -8.93 19.99 57.80
CA ASP A 171 -8.27 20.10 56.48
C ASP A 171 -7.36 18.93 56.10
N TYR A 172 -6.66 18.32 57.06
CA TYR A 172 -5.81 17.14 56.84
C TYR A 172 -6.61 15.91 56.34
N SER A 173 -7.84 15.74 56.86
CA SER A 173 -8.70 14.62 56.47
C SER A 173 -9.19 14.74 55.02
N LEU A 174 -9.33 15.97 54.53
CA LEU A 174 -9.73 16.28 53.16
C LEU A 174 -8.61 16.01 52.15
N SER A 175 -7.36 16.33 52.51
CA SER A 175 -6.18 16.04 51.69
C SER A 175 -5.96 14.53 51.51
N ASN A 176 -6.08 13.73 52.58
CA ASN A 176 -5.99 12.26 52.51
C ASN A 176 -7.06 11.66 51.59
N PHE A 177 -8.31 12.13 51.71
CA PHE A 177 -9.39 11.72 50.82
C PHE A 177 -9.12 12.10 49.37
N ALA A 178 -8.58 13.29 49.11
CA ALA A 178 -8.22 13.73 47.77
C ALA A 178 -7.10 12.89 47.15
N THR A 179 -6.04 12.55 47.90
CA THR A 179 -4.97 11.66 47.42
C THR A 179 -5.51 10.25 47.10
N PHE A 180 -6.35 9.69 47.97
CA PHE A 180 -7.01 8.41 47.68
C PHE A 180 -7.88 8.47 46.42
N SER A 181 -8.66 9.55 46.29
CA SER A 181 -9.51 9.80 45.13
C SER A 181 -8.70 9.92 43.84
N GLU A 182 -7.57 10.63 43.87
CA GLU A 182 -6.66 10.77 42.74
C GLU A 182 -6.13 9.41 42.26
N GLU A 183 -5.64 8.56 43.17
CA GLU A 183 -5.14 7.22 42.85
C GLU A 183 -6.21 6.29 42.27
N LYS A 184 -7.45 6.41 42.75
CA LYS A 184 -8.59 5.68 42.20
C LYS A 184 -9.00 6.20 40.82
N LEU A 185 -9.07 7.52 40.65
CA LEU A 185 -9.44 8.16 39.39
C LEU A 185 -8.41 7.99 38.28
N LYS A 186 -7.12 7.78 38.60
CA LYS A 186 -6.10 7.35 37.61
C LYS A 186 -6.45 6.02 36.91
N LYS A 187 -7.36 5.21 37.46
CA LYS A 187 -7.84 3.95 36.87
C LYS A 187 -9.03 4.13 35.91
N LEU A 188 -9.41 5.37 35.62
CA LEU A 188 -10.45 5.68 34.64
C LEU A 188 -10.14 5.01 33.31
N ARG A 189 -11.08 4.21 32.81
CA ARG A 189 -10.94 3.46 31.56
C ARG A 189 -12.15 3.67 30.65
N PRO A 190 -11.96 3.59 29.32
CA PRO A 190 -13.09 3.53 28.40
C PRO A 190 -13.90 2.25 28.63
N TYR A 191 -15.18 2.28 28.27
CA TYR A 191 -16.01 1.08 28.30
C TYR A 191 -15.57 0.04 27.26
N SER A 192 -15.74 -1.23 27.62
CA SER A 192 -15.53 -2.36 26.71
C SER A 192 -16.70 -2.54 25.73
N ASN A 193 -16.48 -3.29 24.65
CA ASN A 193 -17.53 -3.62 23.69
C ASN A 193 -18.72 -4.33 24.35
N GLN A 194 -18.47 -5.22 25.31
CA GLN A 194 -19.53 -5.92 26.03
C GLN A 194 -20.40 -4.95 26.84
N GLU A 195 -19.77 -4.01 27.56
CA GLU A 195 -20.49 -3.00 28.34
C GLU A 195 -21.31 -2.06 27.46
N PHE A 196 -20.79 -1.72 26.27
CA PHE A 196 -21.53 -0.93 25.28
C PHE A 196 -22.72 -1.70 24.71
N ARG A 197 -22.52 -2.96 24.30
CA ARG A 197 -23.57 -3.79 23.67
C ARG A 197 -24.81 -3.95 24.54
N PHE A 198 -24.63 -4.08 25.85
CA PHE A 198 -25.73 -4.32 26.79
C PHE A 198 -26.25 -3.04 27.46
N SER A 199 -25.84 -1.85 27.01
CA SER A 199 -26.22 -0.58 27.62
C SER A 199 -26.90 0.35 26.63
N THR A 200 -27.93 1.06 27.10
CA THR A 200 -28.56 2.16 26.35
C THR A 200 -27.95 3.52 26.68
N LYS A 201 -27.03 3.58 27.64
CA LYS A 201 -26.43 4.83 28.16
C LYS A 201 -24.93 4.97 27.90
N LYS A 202 -24.23 3.85 27.67
CA LYS A 202 -22.78 3.83 27.44
C LYS A 202 -22.48 3.96 25.95
N GLU A 203 -21.35 4.57 25.62
CA GLU A 203 -20.81 4.75 24.27
C GLU A 203 -19.34 4.33 24.20
N LEU A 204 -18.84 4.07 22.99
CA LEU A 204 -17.45 3.68 22.76
C LEU A 204 -16.62 4.86 22.26
N THR A 205 -15.50 5.11 22.92
CA THR A 205 -14.51 6.13 22.50
C THR A 205 -14.00 5.88 21.08
N LYS A 206 -13.84 4.61 20.67
CA LYS A 206 -13.34 4.22 19.34
C LYS A 206 -14.27 4.56 18.18
N LEU A 207 -15.48 5.03 18.47
CA LEU A 207 -16.46 5.42 17.45
C LEU A 207 -16.59 6.93 17.30
N ILE A 208 -15.85 7.73 18.09
CA ILE A 208 -15.89 9.19 18.01
C ILE A 208 -14.46 9.78 18.00
N PRO A 209 -14.22 10.91 17.28
CA PRO A 209 -12.97 11.64 17.38
C PRO A 209 -12.74 12.21 18.80
N ILE A 210 -11.48 12.39 19.19
CA ILE A 210 -11.13 12.96 20.49
C ILE A 210 -11.53 14.43 20.58
N GLU A 211 -11.46 15.16 19.47
CA GLU A 211 -11.86 16.56 19.36
C GLU A 211 -13.36 16.73 19.63
N ASP A 212 -14.19 15.81 19.09
CA ASP A 212 -15.63 15.82 19.32
C ASP A 212 -15.97 15.50 20.78
N PHE A 213 -15.25 14.56 21.40
CA PHE A 213 -15.39 14.27 22.84
C PHE A 213 -15.02 15.49 23.70
N GLU A 214 -13.86 16.08 23.46
CA GLU A 214 -13.36 17.26 24.15
C GLU A 214 -14.33 18.43 24.05
N ASN A 215 -14.79 18.73 22.83
CA ASN A 215 -15.75 19.80 22.59
C ASN A 215 -17.07 19.57 23.34
N LYS A 216 -17.59 18.33 23.37
CA LYS A 216 -18.80 17.99 24.13
C LYS A 216 -18.59 18.19 25.64
N VAL A 217 -17.49 17.71 26.19
CA VAL A 217 -17.20 17.84 27.64
C VAL A 217 -17.04 19.30 28.03
N ASN A 218 -16.32 20.09 27.23
CA ASN A 218 -16.05 21.49 27.53
C ASN A 218 -17.23 22.43 27.22
N ALA A 219 -18.18 22.02 26.38
CA ALA A 219 -19.43 22.75 26.13
C ALA A 219 -20.51 22.52 27.21
N ALA A 220 -20.28 21.64 28.19
CA ALA A 220 -21.21 21.38 29.28
C ALA A 220 -21.49 22.64 30.12
N LYS A 221 -22.76 22.87 30.46
CA LYS A 221 -23.20 24.06 31.22
C LYS A 221 -22.73 24.04 32.67
N ASN A 222 -22.59 22.84 33.24
CA ASN A 222 -22.18 22.63 34.63
C ASN A 222 -21.38 21.32 34.79
N ALA A 223 -20.81 21.13 35.99
CA ALA A 223 -19.98 19.99 36.30
C ALA A 223 -20.72 18.64 36.21
N ASP A 224 -22.01 18.60 36.55
CA ASP A 224 -22.80 17.37 36.49
C ASP A 224 -23.07 16.93 35.05
N GLU A 225 -23.34 17.90 34.16
CA GLU A 225 -23.45 17.64 32.72
C GLU A 225 -22.11 17.15 32.14
N ALA A 226 -20.99 17.78 32.50
CA ALA A 226 -19.66 17.34 32.08
C ALA A 226 -19.35 15.91 32.58
N ARG A 227 -19.67 15.60 33.84
CA ARG A 227 -19.54 14.24 34.41
C ARG A 227 -20.39 13.24 33.66
N ASN A 228 -21.65 13.57 33.36
CA ASN A 228 -22.54 12.70 32.60
C ASN A 228 -21.99 12.41 31.20
N ILE A 229 -21.41 13.40 30.52
CA ILE A 229 -20.76 13.21 29.21
C ILE A 229 -19.54 12.32 29.34
N ILE A 230 -18.64 12.57 30.31
CA ILE A 230 -17.45 11.73 30.54
C ILE A 230 -17.88 10.29 30.88
N ASN A 231 -18.85 10.14 31.77
CA ASN A 231 -19.38 8.85 32.21
C ASN A 231 -20.12 8.08 31.09
N LYS A 232 -20.49 8.76 30.01
CA LYS A 232 -21.04 8.12 28.81
C LYS A 232 -19.99 7.24 28.12
N TYR A 233 -18.72 7.63 28.17
CA TYR A 233 -17.62 6.96 27.46
C TYR A 233 -16.65 6.21 28.39
N PHE A 234 -16.53 6.66 29.64
CA PHE A 234 -15.62 6.13 30.66
C PHE A 234 -16.39 5.71 31.92
N ASN A 235 -15.83 4.80 32.70
CA ASN A 235 -16.43 4.30 33.95
C ASN A 235 -16.31 5.28 35.15
N LEU A 236 -16.55 6.57 34.93
CA LEU A 236 -16.31 7.62 35.92
C LEU A 236 -17.16 7.46 37.18
N GLU A 237 -18.48 7.27 37.03
CA GLU A 237 -19.41 7.19 38.16
C GLU A 237 -19.24 5.89 38.96
N GLU A 238 -18.76 4.82 38.32
CA GLU A 238 -18.37 3.59 39.00
C GLU A 238 -17.21 3.85 39.96
N ILE A 239 -16.15 4.51 39.48
CA ILE A 239 -14.98 4.86 40.29
C ILE A 239 -15.34 5.86 41.39
N ILE A 240 -16.15 6.89 41.09
CA ILE A 240 -16.61 7.84 42.11
C ILE A 240 -17.47 7.12 43.16
N GLY A 241 -18.32 6.17 42.74
CA GLY A 241 -19.07 5.30 43.65
C GLY A 241 -18.16 4.49 44.57
N GLU A 242 -17.10 3.87 44.04
CA GLU A 242 -16.10 3.17 44.85
C GLU A 242 -15.43 4.10 45.87
N ILE A 243 -15.09 5.32 45.46
CA ILE A 243 -14.44 6.32 46.33
C ILE A 243 -15.37 6.71 47.48
N LEU A 244 -16.63 7.03 47.18
CA LEU A 244 -17.60 7.54 48.15
C LEU A 244 -18.18 6.45 49.06
N ASN A 245 -18.16 5.18 48.62
CA ASN A 245 -18.62 4.04 49.41
C ASN A 245 -17.50 3.39 50.25
N ASP A 246 -16.25 3.89 50.17
CA ASP A 246 -15.17 3.37 50.98
C ASP A 246 -15.44 3.59 52.47
N GLU A 247 -15.32 2.49 53.21
CA GLU A 247 -15.65 2.41 54.61
C GLU A 247 -14.88 3.40 55.49
N SER A 248 -13.64 3.70 55.09
CA SER A 248 -12.68 4.54 55.79
C SER A 248 -13.07 6.02 55.80
N PHE A 249 -13.94 6.41 54.86
CA PHE A 249 -14.36 7.80 54.65
C PHE A 249 -15.83 8.05 54.98
N ALA A 250 -16.47 7.12 55.71
CA ALA A 250 -17.84 7.22 56.15
C ALA A 250 -17.96 7.55 57.66
N PHE A 251 -19.08 8.14 58.06
CA PHE A 251 -19.48 8.33 59.45
C PHE A 251 -20.89 7.78 59.66
N VAL A 252 -21.25 7.53 60.92
CA VAL A 252 -22.61 7.13 61.31
C VAL A 252 -23.29 8.36 61.86
N ASP A 253 -24.37 8.78 61.22
CA ASP A 253 -25.10 9.98 61.64
C ASP A 253 -25.99 9.70 62.88
N GLU A 254 -26.63 10.74 63.39
CA GLU A 254 -27.55 10.66 64.55
C GLU A 254 -28.72 9.66 64.36
N SER A 255 -29.03 9.27 63.11
CA SER A 255 -30.08 8.29 62.79
C SER A 255 -29.56 6.85 62.71
N GLY A 256 -28.27 6.61 62.97
CA GLY A 256 -27.63 5.30 62.84
C GLY A 256 -27.35 4.90 61.39
N LEU A 257 -27.52 5.81 60.43
CA LEU A 257 -27.26 5.56 59.01
C LEU A 257 -25.83 5.95 58.65
N ARG A 258 -25.17 5.09 57.88
CA ARG A 258 -23.83 5.35 57.37
C ARG A 258 -23.90 6.36 56.22
N LYS A 259 -23.15 7.46 56.32
CA LYS A 259 -23.05 8.51 55.31
C LYS A 259 -21.60 8.84 54.99
N SER A 260 -21.32 9.28 53.76
CA SER A 260 -19.97 9.73 53.36
C SER A 260 -19.60 11.04 54.06
N ARG A 261 -18.37 11.14 54.55
CA ARG A 261 -17.79 12.37 55.12
C ARG A 261 -17.47 13.41 54.05
N TYR A 262 -17.20 12.98 52.81
CA TYR A 262 -16.73 13.83 51.73
C TYR A 262 -17.61 13.74 50.49
N GLU A 263 -17.57 14.80 49.70
CA GLU A 263 -18.06 14.84 48.33
C GLU A 263 -16.89 15.20 47.40
N ILE A 264 -16.95 14.69 46.16
CA ILE A 264 -16.01 15.00 45.09
C ILE A 264 -16.78 15.63 43.93
N LYS A 265 -16.28 16.74 43.41
CA LYS A 265 -16.91 17.48 42.30
C LYS A 265 -15.90 17.81 41.21
N LEU A 266 -16.28 17.54 39.96
CA LEU A 266 -15.51 17.95 38.79
C LEU A 266 -15.54 19.48 38.70
N THR A 267 -14.43 20.09 38.32
CA THR A 267 -14.30 21.54 38.13
C THR A 267 -13.45 21.84 36.91
N LYS A 268 -13.63 23.06 36.39
CA LYS A 268 -12.76 23.61 35.35
C LYS A 268 -11.34 23.79 35.88
N ASP A 269 -10.35 23.50 35.05
CA ASP A 269 -8.95 23.74 35.37
C ASP A 269 -8.63 25.24 35.27
N GLN A 270 -8.19 25.84 36.38
CA GLN A 270 -7.93 27.29 36.45
C GLN A 270 -6.59 27.71 35.81
N ILE A 271 -5.72 26.77 35.47
CA ILE A 271 -4.38 27.03 34.94
C ILE A 271 -4.36 26.81 33.42
N LEU A 272 -5.05 25.78 32.95
CA LEU A 272 -5.03 25.29 31.56
C LEU A 272 -6.31 25.67 30.79
N GLY A 273 -6.82 26.89 31.00
CA GLY A 273 -7.83 27.52 30.13
C GLY A 273 -9.29 27.32 30.52
N GLU A 274 -9.61 27.12 31.79
CA GLU A 274 -10.98 27.02 32.33
C GLU A 274 -11.87 25.96 31.65
N ASN A 275 -11.25 24.86 31.21
CA ASN A 275 -11.92 23.72 30.60
C ASN A 275 -12.12 22.58 31.61
N TYR A 276 -13.19 21.79 31.46
CA TYR A 276 -13.41 20.60 32.29
C TYR A 276 -12.43 19.47 31.92
N LEU A 277 -12.15 19.29 30.63
CA LEU A 277 -11.12 18.42 30.09
C LEU A 277 -10.07 19.30 29.41
N ALA A 278 -8.97 19.56 30.11
CA ALA A 278 -7.93 20.48 29.66
C ALA A 278 -6.80 19.75 28.92
N LYS A 279 -6.34 20.30 27.79
CA LYS A 279 -5.16 19.79 27.08
C LYS A 279 -3.90 20.08 27.88
N THR A 280 -3.02 19.09 28.01
CA THR A 280 -1.69 19.30 28.59
C THR A 280 -0.66 19.63 27.50
N GLY A 281 0.57 19.99 27.89
CA GLY A 281 1.67 20.16 26.94
C GLY A 281 2.13 18.85 26.27
N GLN A 282 1.68 17.69 26.77
CA GLN A 282 1.97 16.39 26.17
C GLN A 282 0.86 15.98 25.19
N ARG A 283 1.24 15.58 23.98
CA ARG A 283 0.29 15.18 22.93
C ARG A 283 -0.54 13.96 23.38
N GLY A 284 -1.86 14.09 23.29
CA GLY A 284 -2.81 13.03 23.64
C GLY A 284 -3.04 12.87 25.15
N VAL A 285 -2.40 13.68 25.99
CA VAL A 285 -2.60 13.67 27.44
C VAL A 285 -3.49 14.83 27.86
N TYR A 286 -4.57 14.51 28.55
CA TYR A 286 -5.58 15.46 29.01
C TYR A 286 -5.70 15.44 30.52
N LYS A 287 -6.11 16.57 31.12
CA LYS A 287 -6.26 16.70 32.56
C LYS A 287 -7.73 16.90 32.93
N LEU A 288 -8.20 16.13 33.92
CA LEU A 288 -9.45 16.39 34.64
C LEU A 288 -9.10 16.94 36.03
N THR A 289 -9.81 17.97 36.45
CA THR A 289 -9.58 18.61 37.76
C THR A 289 -10.83 18.46 38.63
N PHE A 290 -10.63 18.07 39.87
CA PHE A 290 -11.67 17.85 40.86
C PHE A 290 -11.39 18.72 42.08
N TYR A 291 -12.41 18.96 42.89
CA TYR A 291 -12.23 19.36 44.27
C TYR A 291 -12.98 18.43 45.21
N ALA A 292 -12.38 18.17 46.36
CA ALA A 292 -13.03 17.51 47.48
C ALA A 292 -13.52 18.55 48.49
N THR A 293 -14.70 18.31 49.07
CA THR A 293 -15.28 19.09 50.18
C THR A 293 -15.92 18.15 51.20
N PHE A 294 -16.18 18.64 52.42
CA PHE A 294 -17.03 17.91 53.36
C PHE A 294 -18.47 17.86 52.87
N THR A 295 -19.17 16.76 53.12
CA THR A 295 -20.62 16.73 52.89
C THR A 295 -21.31 17.69 53.87
N PRO A 296 -22.45 18.29 53.50
CA PRO A 296 -23.19 19.19 54.40
C PRO A 296 -23.57 18.55 55.74
N ASN A 297 -23.83 17.24 55.75
CA ASN A 297 -24.16 16.51 56.98
C ASN A 297 -22.93 16.38 57.89
N PHE A 298 -21.78 15.97 57.34
CA PHE A 298 -20.56 15.86 58.12
C PHE A 298 -20.04 17.21 58.60
N ALA A 299 -20.13 18.24 57.76
CA ALA A 299 -19.77 19.61 58.11
C ALA A 299 -20.56 20.15 59.31
N LYS A 300 -21.86 19.77 59.43
CA LYS A 300 -22.69 20.12 60.61
C LYS A 300 -22.20 19.40 61.86
N GLU A 301 -21.85 18.12 61.76
CA GLU A 301 -21.38 17.33 62.90
C GLU A 301 -20.04 17.83 63.47
N ILE A 302 -19.12 18.28 62.62
CA ILE A 302 -17.82 18.80 63.05
C ILE A 302 -17.84 20.30 63.37
N ALA A 303 -19.02 20.94 63.34
CA ALA A 303 -19.18 22.39 63.50
C ALA A 303 -18.24 23.22 62.59
N ALA A 304 -18.02 22.75 61.36
CA ALA A 304 -17.19 23.47 60.40
C ALA A 304 -17.88 24.80 60.00
N ASP A 305 -17.08 25.87 59.90
CA ASP A 305 -17.57 27.15 59.41
C ASP A 305 -17.92 27.04 57.91
N PHE A 306 -19.22 26.96 57.60
CA PHE A 306 -19.75 26.87 56.24
C PHE A 306 -19.39 28.08 55.35
N THR A 307 -18.92 29.18 55.93
CA THR A 307 -18.46 30.37 55.18
C THR A 307 -16.99 30.28 54.73
N LYS A 308 -16.22 29.32 55.28
CA LYS A 308 -14.83 29.00 54.91
C LYS A 308 -14.69 27.56 54.40
N ASN A 309 -15.58 27.11 53.52
CA ASN A 309 -15.54 25.73 52.98
C ASN A 309 -14.14 25.38 52.43
N ALA A 310 -13.38 24.54 53.15
CA ALA A 310 -12.12 24.01 52.69
C ALA A 310 -12.36 23.17 51.43
N LYS A 311 -11.85 23.64 50.29
CA LYS A 311 -11.87 22.93 49.02
C LYS A 311 -10.46 22.45 48.73
N TYR A 312 -10.28 21.15 48.60
CA TYR A 312 -8.99 20.60 48.19
C TYR A 312 -9.04 20.26 46.69
N HIS A 313 -8.30 21.01 45.89
CA HIS A 313 -8.22 20.79 44.44
C HIS A 313 -7.14 19.77 44.10
N PHE A 314 -7.47 18.83 43.22
CA PHE A 314 -6.52 17.85 42.69
C PHE A 314 -6.88 17.51 41.24
N GLY A 315 -5.94 16.95 40.48
CA GLY A 315 -6.19 16.62 39.08
C GLY A 315 -5.53 15.32 38.67
N ILE A 316 -6.14 14.65 37.69
CA ILE A 316 -5.63 13.42 37.10
C ILE A 316 -5.23 13.69 35.64
N ALA A 317 -4.12 13.12 35.22
CA ALA A 317 -3.71 13.08 33.82
C ALA A 317 -4.21 11.77 33.19
N LEU A 318 -4.90 11.90 32.05
CA LEU A 318 -5.42 10.81 31.25
C LEU A 318 -4.63 10.73 29.94
N ASP A 319 -3.96 9.62 29.71
CA ASP A 319 -3.39 9.30 28.41
C ASP A 319 -4.51 8.75 27.50
N LEU A 320 -4.91 9.54 26.51
CA LEU A 320 -5.99 9.21 25.58
C LEU A 320 -5.47 8.77 24.20
N ASN A 321 -4.16 8.52 24.07
CA ASN A 321 -3.57 8.05 22.83
C ASN A 321 -4.14 6.68 22.43
N ASN A 322 -4.52 6.51 21.15
CA ASN A 322 -5.02 5.26 20.55
C ASN A 322 -6.33 4.69 21.17
N ILE A 323 -7.08 5.50 21.93
CA ILE A 323 -8.34 5.10 22.58
C ILE A 323 -9.57 5.59 21.79
N PHE A 324 -9.43 6.71 21.06
CA PHE A 324 -10.48 7.32 20.24
C PHE A 324 -10.43 6.86 18.79
N LEU A 325 -11.44 7.26 18.01
CA LEU A 325 -11.50 6.97 16.57
C LEU A 325 -10.33 7.62 15.84
N ASP A 326 -9.62 6.81 15.06
CA ASP A 326 -8.56 7.23 14.16
C ASP A 326 -8.51 6.31 12.93
N LYS A 327 -7.50 6.52 12.06
CA LYS A 327 -7.29 5.70 10.86
C LYS A 327 -7.07 4.21 11.16
N SER A 328 -6.72 3.82 12.39
CA SER A 328 -6.51 2.43 12.78
C SER A 328 -7.81 1.63 12.90
N ILE A 329 -8.98 2.28 12.84
CA ILE A 329 -10.29 1.61 12.87
C ILE A 329 -10.41 0.53 11.78
N THR A 330 -9.78 0.75 10.63
CA THR A 330 -9.76 -0.15 9.46
C THR A 330 -9.02 -1.47 9.70
N LYS A 331 -8.17 -1.54 10.73
CA LYS A 331 -7.55 -2.81 11.17
C LYS A 331 -8.59 -3.77 11.76
N ASN A 332 -9.67 -3.23 12.30
CA ASN A 332 -10.78 -3.99 12.91
C ASN A 332 -11.90 -4.27 11.90
N ILE A 333 -11.68 -3.98 10.62
CA ILE A 333 -12.65 -4.21 9.53
C ILE A 333 -12.08 -5.30 8.63
N LYS A 334 -12.80 -6.42 8.55
CA LYS A 334 -12.55 -7.52 7.64
C LYS A 334 -13.72 -7.62 6.67
N ILE A 335 -13.47 -8.12 5.46
CA ILE A 335 -14.53 -8.30 4.47
C ILE A 335 -14.47 -9.76 4.03
N SER A 336 -15.53 -10.52 4.33
CA SER A 336 -15.62 -11.93 3.92
C SER A 336 -15.90 -12.05 2.43
N GLN A 337 -15.45 -13.14 1.81
CA GLN A 337 -15.75 -13.44 0.41
C GLN A 337 -17.24 -13.81 0.26
N PHE A 338 -17.79 -13.61 -0.94
CA PHE A 338 -19.10 -14.15 -1.27
C PHE A 338 -19.12 -15.68 -1.18
N SER A 339 -20.22 -16.20 -0.64
CA SER A 339 -20.55 -17.63 -0.54
C SER A 339 -21.67 -17.95 -1.53
N GLU A 340 -21.93 -19.23 -1.80
CA GLU A 340 -22.99 -19.66 -2.73
C GLU A 340 -24.37 -19.07 -2.38
N ASN A 341 -24.66 -18.88 -1.08
CA ASN A 341 -25.92 -18.32 -0.61
C ASN A 341 -26.11 -16.83 -0.95
N ASP A 342 -25.05 -16.12 -1.33
CA ASP A 342 -25.08 -14.70 -1.68
C ASP A 342 -25.50 -14.43 -3.12
N TYR A 343 -25.48 -15.46 -3.95
CA TYR A 343 -25.87 -15.37 -5.36
C TYR A 343 -27.38 -15.51 -5.52
N PHE A 344 -27.92 -14.96 -6.62
CA PHE A 344 -29.28 -15.28 -7.03
C PHE A 344 -29.41 -16.77 -7.36
N PRO A 345 -30.54 -17.42 -7.05
CA PRO A 345 -30.68 -18.87 -7.21
C PRO A 345 -30.58 -19.32 -8.67
N THR A 346 -29.74 -20.32 -8.92
CA THR A 346 -29.68 -21.10 -10.16
C THR A 346 -30.87 -22.06 -10.18
N THR A 347 -31.94 -21.74 -10.91
CA THR A 347 -33.03 -22.70 -11.18
C THR A 347 -32.67 -23.53 -12.40
N ASN A 348 -32.95 -24.83 -12.37
CA ASN A 348 -32.72 -25.82 -13.44
C ASN A 348 -33.58 -25.61 -14.70
N SER A 349 -33.79 -24.36 -15.12
CA SER A 349 -34.44 -24.02 -16.37
C SER A 349 -33.37 -23.91 -17.47
N SER A 350 -33.37 -24.90 -18.35
CA SER A 350 -32.69 -24.97 -19.65
C SER A 350 -32.23 -23.59 -20.16
N GLN A 351 -30.92 -23.38 -20.10
CA GLN A 351 -30.25 -22.16 -20.54
C GLN A 351 -30.61 -21.84 -21.99
N ASN A 352 -31.10 -20.63 -22.26
CA ASN A 352 -30.82 -19.98 -23.55
C ASN A 352 -29.30 -19.79 -23.62
N SER A 353 -28.58 -20.81 -24.10
CA SER A 353 -27.11 -20.85 -24.14
C SER A 353 -26.51 -19.74 -24.99
N ALA A 354 -27.29 -19.15 -25.91
CA ALA A 354 -26.84 -18.13 -26.84
C ALA A 354 -26.28 -16.87 -26.16
N ASN A 355 -26.86 -16.46 -25.02
CA ASN A 355 -26.54 -15.16 -24.40
C ASN A 355 -25.78 -15.30 -23.06
N SER A 356 -25.37 -16.52 -22.68
CA SER A 356 -24.66 -16.78 -21.43
C SER A 356 -23.26 -16.17 -21.42
N VAL A 357 -23.01 -15.20 -20.53
CA VAL A 357 -21.71 -14.51 -20.35
C VAL A 357 -20.76 -15.35 -19.49
N ASN A 358 -19.55 -15.59 -19.97
CA ASN A 358 -18.47 -16.18 -19.19
C ASN A 358 -17.40 -15.13 -18.80
N GLY A 359 -16.36 -15.53 -18.07
CA GLY A 359 -15.28 -14.64 -17.65
C GLY A 359 -14.55 -13.96 -18.82
N TRP A 360 -14.35 -14.68 -19.93
CA TRP A 360 -13.79 -14.09 -21.15
C TRP A 360 -14.70 -13.00 -21.71
N ASP A 361 -15.99 -13.29 -21.91
CA ASP A 361 -16.94 -12.33 -22.47
C ASP A 361 -16.99 -11.05 -21.63
N PHE A 362 -17.06 -11.19 -20.30
CA PHE A 362 -17.03 -10.07 -19.37
C PHE A 362 -15.75 -9.25 -19.50
N LEU A 363 -14.58 -9.88 -19.36
CA LEU A 363 -13.33 -9.12 -19.39
C LEU A 363 -13.08 -8.55 -20.78
N ASN A 364 -13.47 -9.25 -21.84
CA ASN A 364 -13.40 -8.76 -23.20
C ASN A 364 -14.25 -7.51 -23.36
N TYR A 365 -15.51 -7.52 -22.93
CA TYR A 365 -16.33 -6.31 -22.93
C TYR A 365 -15.70 -5.20 -22.09
N TYR A 366 -15.36 -5.51 -20.85
CA TYR A 366 -14.85 -4.56 -19.87
C TYR A 366 -13.54 -3.89 -20.32
N ASN A 367 -12.64 -4.68 -20.93
CA ASN A 367 -11.37 -4.19 -21.42
C ASN A 367 -11.47 -3.48 -22.77
N ASN A 368 -12.48 -3.76 -23.59
CA ASN A 368 -12.60 -3.15 -24.90
C ASN A 368 -13.56 -1.94 -24.89
N GLN A 369 -14.29 -1.73 -23.80
CA GLN A 369 -15.16 -0.58 -23.61
C GLN A 369 -14.38 0.60 -23.02
N VAL A 370 -14.43 1.73 -23.72
CA VAL A 370 -14.02 3.03 -23.17
C VAL A 370 -15.17 3.55 -22.30
N PHE A 371 -14.87 3.87 -21.04
CA PHE A 371 -15.77 4.55 -20.11
C PHE A 371 -15.31 5.99 -20.03
N ALA A 372 -16.23 6.96 -20.17
CA ALA A 372 -15.85 8.37 -20.25
C ALA A 372 -15.31 8.90 -18.91
N THR A 373 -15.72 8.29 -17.80
CA THR A 373 -15.34 8.70 -16.44
C THR A 373 -15.09 7.49 -15.56
N GLU A 374 -14.27 7.64 -14.52
CA GLU A 374 -14.07 6.61 -13.48
C GLU A 374 -15.41 6.16 -12.89
N LYS A 375 -16.31 7.12 -12.61
CA LYS A 375 -17.63 6.87 -12.05
C LYS A 375 -18.51 5.97 -12.93
N GLU A 376 -18.48 6.16 -14.25
CA GLU A 376 -19.25 5.32 -15.17
C GLU A 376 -18.75 3.87 -15.16
N ARG A 377 -17.43 3.69 -15.06
CA ARG A 377 -16.81 2.36 -14.98
C ARG A 377 -17.11 1.68 -13.65
N GLU A 378 -17.07 2.43 -12.55
CA GLU A 378 -17.53 1.97 -11.24
C GLU A 378 -19.01 1.56 -11.27
N ASP A 379 -19.89 2.38 -11.88
CA ASP A 379 -21.33 2.09 -12.00
C ASP A 379 -21.60 0.83 -12.81
N PHE A 380 -20.83 0.61 -13.89
CA PHE A 380 -20.91 -0.62 -14.66
C PHE A 380 -20.59 -1.85 -13.81
N LEU A 381 -19.50 -1.80 -13.02
CA LEU A 381 -19.14 -2.89 -12.10
C LEU A 381 -20.17 -3.09 -10.99
N GLY A 382 -20.68 -2.01 -10.40
CA GLY A 382 -21.75 -2.08 -9.39
C GLY A 382 -23.02 -2.71 -9.97
N SER A 383 -23.38 -2.37 -11.21
CA SER A 383 -24.50 -2.97 -11.94
C SER A 383 -24.27 -4.47 -12.20
N LEU A 384 -23.06 -4.86 -12.62
CA LEU A 384 -22.69 -6.26 -12.80
C LEU A 384 -22.84 -7.07 -11.49
N VAL A 385 -22.26 -6.58 -10.39
CA VAL A 385 -22.32 -7.25 -9.09
C VAL A 385 -23.76 -7.39 -8.62
N SER A 386 -24.54 -6.32 -8.65
CA SER A 386 -25.94 -6.33 -8.16
C SER A 386 -26.89 -7.20 -8.99
N LYS A 387 -26.55 -7.48 -10.24
CA LYS A 387 -27.31 -8.42 -11.10
C LYS A 387 -26.96 -9.88 -10.87
N ILE A 388 -25.84 -10.19 -10.22
CA ILE A 388 -25.37 -11.58 -10.00
C ILE A 388 -25.49 -11.97 -8.53
N VAL A 389 -25.20 -11.02 -7.64
CA VAL A 389 -25.14 -11.18 -6.20
C VAL A 389 -26.31 -10.42 -5.59
N LYS A 390 -27.16 -11.11 -4.82
CA LYS A 390 -28.29 -10.48 -4.11
C LYS A 390 -27.85 -9.79 -2.81
N THR A 391 -26.73 -10.24 -2.25
CA THR A 391 -26.16 -9.72 -1.00
C THR A 391 -25.24 -8.52 -1.28
N PRO A 392 -25.50 -7.32 -0.74
CA PRO A 392 -24.64 -6.15 -0.94
C PRO A 392 -23.23 -6.34 -0.34
N ILE A 393 -22.19 -5.79 -0.96
CA ILE A 393 -20.79 -5.87 -0.47
C ILE A 393 -20.65 -5.42 1.00
N LEU A 394 -21.34 -4.35 1.41
CA LEU A 394 -21.29 -3.85 2.79
C LEU A 394 -21.76 -4.86 3.84
N SER A 395 -22.64 -5.79 3.48
CA SER A 395 -23.07 -6.84 4.41
C SER A 395 -22.03 -7.94 4.64
N LYS A 396 -20.94 -7.93 3.86
CA LYS A 396 -19.74 -8.77 4.07
C LYS A 396 -18.72 -8.12 4.98
N VAL A 397 -18.97 -6.89 5.44
CA VAL A 397 -18.11 -6.25 6.44
C VAL A 397 -18.33 -6.92 7.79
N GLU A 398 -17.26 -7.50 8.30
CA GLU A 398 -17.14 -8.09 9.62
C GLU A 398 -16.24 -7.21 10.50
N PHE A 399 -16.59 -7.09 11.77
CA PHE A 399 -15.83 -6.33 12.75
C PHE A 399 -15.04 -7.28 13.65
N ASP A 400 -13.74 -7.06 13.74
CA ASP A 400 -12.79 -7.89 14.49
C ASP A 400 -12.16 -7.11 15.66
N ASP A 401 -11.32 -7.77 16.46
CA ASP A 401 -10.49 -7.19 17.52
C ASP A 401 -11.27 -6.21 18.41
N LYS A 402 -10.94 -4.91 18.28
CA LYS A 402 -11.45 -3.81 19.10
C LYS A 402 -12.91 -3.48 18.80
N LEU A 403 -13.49 -4.02 17.72
CA LEU A 403 -14.91 -3.89 17.36
C LEU A 403 -15.64 -5.24 17.37
N SER A 404 -14.98 -6.31 17.82
CA SER A 404 -15.56 -7.65 17.86
C SER A 404 -16.87 -7.70 18.65
N GLY A 405 -17.85 -8.40 18.09
CA GLY A 405 -19.18 -8.60 18.66
C GLY A 405 -20.15 -7.43 18.48
N LEU A 406 -19.73 -6.31 17.88
CA LEU A 406 -20.63 -5.22 17.51
C LEU A 406 -21.32 -5.52 16.18
N ASP A 407 -22.62 -5.23 16.09
CA ASP A 407 -23.33 -5.29 14.82
C ASP A 407 -23.25 -3.95 14.07
N TYR A 408 -23.55 -4.00 12.76
CA TYR A 408 -23.53 -2.81 11.92
C TYR A 408 -24.54 -1.74 12.38
N SER A 409 -25.68 -2.13 12.97
CA SER A 409 -26.70 -1.18 13.44
C SER A 409 -26.23 -0.34 14.63
N GLN A 410 -25.34 -0.89 15.45
CA GLN A 410 -24.71 -0.18 16.56
C GLN A 410 -23.64 0.80 16.06
N ILE A 411 -22.86 0.39 15.05
CA ILE A 411 -21.79 1.20 14.47
C ILE A 411 -22.34 2.32 13.59
N SER A 412 -23.43 2.07 12.85
CA SER A 412 -24.03 3.01 11.90
C SER A 412 -24.52 4.32 12.54
N LYS A 413 -24.78 4.31 13.85
CA LYS A 413 -25.11 5.51 14.65
C LYS A 413 -23.96 6.53 14.72
N TYR A 414 -22.72 6.08 14.53
CA TYR A 414 -21.52 6.90 14.65
C TYR A 414 -20.75 6.99 13.34
N LEU A 415 -20.66 5.89 12.60
CA LEU A 415 -19.88 5.78 11.38
C LEU A 415 -20.76 5.31 10.23
N LYS A 416 -20.61 5.92 9.05
CA LYS A 416 -21.20 5.41 7.81
C LYS A 416 -20.13 4.63 7.06
N LEU A 417 -20.49 3.45 6.55
CA LEU A 417 -19.63 2.70 5.65
C LEU A 417 -20.14 2.87 4.23
N ASP A 418 -19.22 3.15 3.31
CA ASP A 418 -19.49 3.29 1.89
C ASP A 418 -18.49 2.47 1.08
N VAL A 419 -18.88 2.07 -0.14
CA VAL A 419 -18.04 1.27 -1.03
C VAL A 419 -17.64 2.14 -2.22
N LYS A 420 -16.34 2.37 -2.37
CA LYS A 420 -15.77 2.88 -3.61
C LYS A 420 -15.11 1.73 -4.36
N LEU A 421 -15.56 1.42 -5.58
CA LEU A 421 -14.93 0.37 -6.38
C LEU A 421 -13.65 0.91 -7.03
N ASP A 422 -12.62 0.08 -7.11
CA ASP A 422 -11.42 0.36 -7.89
C ASP A 422 -11.58 -0.30 -9.25
N ALA A 423 -12.09 0.48 -10.19
CA ALA A 423 -12.37 0.02 -11.54
C ALA A 423 -11.10 -0.40 -12.31
N ASP A 424 -9.96 0.24 -12.04
CA ASP A 424 -8.71 -0.07 -12.74
C ASP A 424 -8.10 -1.42 -12.31
N SER A 425 -8.48 -1.93 -11.14
CA SER A 425 -7.93 -3.17 -10.58
C SER A 425 -8.76 -4.42 -10.89
N THR A 426 -9.81 -4.32 -11.71
CA THR A 426 -10.67 -5.47 -12.06
C THR A 426 -9.98 -6.40 -13.05
N LYS A 427 -9.84 -7.68 -12.70
CA LYS A 427 -9.14 -8.71 -13.51
C LYS A 427 -9.86 -10.06 -13.42
N LEU A 428 -9.42 -11.04 -14.21
CA LEU A 428 -9.82 -12.43 -13.99
C LEU A 428 -8.98 -13.06 -12.87
N ALA A 429 -9.62 -13.93 -12.11
CA ALA A 429 -8.96 -14.80 -11.13
C ALA A 429 -9.49 -16.22 -11.27
N ILE A 430 -8.78 -17.15 -10.63
CA ILE A 430 -9.22 -18.53 -10.47
C ILE A 430 -9.71 -18.68 -9.03
N ASP A 431 -10.94 -19.15 -8.88
CA ASP A 431 -11.48 -19.56 -7.59
C ASP A 431 -12.16 -20.92 -7.76
N LYS A 432 -11.75 -21.92 -6.97
CA LYS A 432 -12.27 -23.30 -7.03
C LYS A 432 -12.34 -23.88 -8.46
N ASN A 433 -11.28 -23.69 -9.25
CA ASN A 433 -11.19 -24.10 -10.67
C ASN A 433 -12.20 -23.42 -11.62
N LYS A 434 -12.87 -22.35 -11.20
CA LYS A 434 -13.70 -21.50 -12.05
C LYS A 434 -12.98 -20.19 -12.33
N ILE A 435 -13.23 -19.63 -13.52
CA ILE A 435 -12.78 -18.28 -13.87
C ILE A 435 -13.80 -17.29 -13.34
N VAL A 436 -13.35 -16.37 -12.49
CA VAL A 436 -14.21 -15.41 -11.78
C VAL A 436 -13.74 -13.99 -12.08
N ALA A 437 -14.66 -13.03 -11.96
CA ALA A 437 -14.30 -11.61 -12.00
C ALA A 437 -13.82 -11.19 -10.61
N LYS A 438 -12.56 -10.78 -10.49
CA LYS A 438 -12.01 -10.22 -9.25
C LYS A 438 -12.20 -8.72 -9.28
N ILE A 439 -13.07 -8.22 -8.41
CA ILE A 439 -13.37 -6.80 -8.26
C ILE A 439 -12.65 -6.29 -7.01
N ALA A 440 -11.99 -5.15 -7.11
CA ALA A 440 -11.32 -4.51 -5.99
C ALA A 440 -12.01 -3.18 -5.65
N GLY A 441 -11.69 -2.65 -4.48
CA GLY A 441 -12.19 -1.36 -4.04
C GLY A 441 -11.77 -1.01 -2.63
N LYS A 442 -12.40 0.02 -2.09
CA LYS A 442 -12.19 0.55 -0.75
C LYS A 442 -13.51 0.65 -0.01
N ILE A 443 -13.51 0.20 1.25
CA ILE A 443 -14.53 0.58 2.20
C ILE A 443 -14.12 1.91 2.82
N GLN A 444 -14.90 2.95 2.57
CA GLN A 444 -14.73 4.26 3.18
C GLN A 444 -15.49 4.32 4.49
N VAL A 445 -14.77 4.62 5.57
CA VAL A 445 -15.35 4.89 6.89
C VAL A 445 -15.54 6.40 7.00
N LYS A 446 -16.80 6.82 6.99
CA LYS A 446 -17.20 8.24 7.07
C LYS A 446 -17.78 8.56 8.44
N ASN A 447 -17.60 9.80 8.91
CA ASN A 447 -18.31 10.28 10.10
C ASN A 447 -19.77 10.66 9.75
N GLN A 448 -20.53 11.12 10.74
CA GLN A 448 -21.91 11.57 10.53
C GLN A 448 -22.02 12.81 9.61
N LYS A 449 -20.93 13.55 9.41
CA LYS A 449 -20.83 14.72 8.51
C LYS A 449 -20.42 14.32 7.08
N ASP A 450 -20.36 13.03 6.78
CA ASP A 450 -19.92 12.46 5.49
C ASP A 450 -18.45 12.71 5.13
N GLU A 451 -17.61 13.07 6.11
CA GLU A 451 -16.16 13.21 5.93
C GLU A 451 -15.49 11.83 6.02
N VAL A 452 -14.61 11.51 5.05
CA VAL A 452 -13.85 10.25 5.03
C VAL A 452 -12.76 10.27 6.09
N ILE A 453 -12.87 9.40 7.08
CA ILE A 453 -11.94 9.28 8.20
C ILE A 453 -10.84 8.28 7.88
N ALA A 454 -11.22 7.15 7.26
CA ALA A 454 -10.32 6.05 6.96
C ALA A 454 -10.82 5.25 5.75
N GLU A 455 -9.91 4.54 5.08
CA GLU A 455 -10.22 3.67 3.95
C GLU A 455 -9.60 2.30 4.16
N LYS A 456 -10.30 1.24 3.76
CA LYS A 456 -9.85 -0.16 3.82
C LYS A 456 -9.97 -0.81 2.45
N ASP A 457 -8.85 -1.20 1.88
CA ASP A 457 -8.85 -1.94 0.60
C ASP A 457 -9.49 -3.32 0.75
N PHE A 458 -10.17 -3.76 -0.31
CA PHE A 458 -10.81 -5.06 -0.39
C PHE A 458 -10.76 -5.63 -1.80
N SER A 459 -11.00 -6.94 -1.88
CA SER A 459 -11.22 -7.63 -3.14
C SER A 459 -12.27 -8.72 -2.98
N GLN A 460 -13.16 -8.85 -3.96
CA GLN A 460 -14.23 -9.83 -4.04
C GLN A 460 -14.16 -10.61 -5.34
N ASN A 461 -14.21 -11.93 -5.24
CA ASN A 461 -14.41 -12.80 -6.39
C ASN A 461 -15.91 -12.91 -6.69
N VAL A 462 -16.31 -12.58 -7.92
CA VAL A 462 -17.69 -12.71 -8.39
C VAL A 462 -17.79 -13.95 -9.29
N GLU A 463 -18.36 -15.01 -8.74
CA GLU A 463 -18.69 -16.27 -9.44
C GLU A 463 -20.00 -16.16 -10.26
N ASN A 464 -20.27 -17.19 -11.06
CA ASN A 464 -21.54 -17.44 -11.75
C ASN A 464 -22.01 -16.30 -12.69
N LEU A 465 -21.09 -15.77 -13.50
CA LEU A 465 -21.37 -14.72 -14.50
C LEU A 465 -22.51 -15.11 -15.48
N GLU A 466 -22.73 -16.41 -15.68
CA GLU A 466 -23.83 -16.94 -16.47
C GLU A 466 -25.22 -16.52 -15.95
N LEU A 467 -25.34 -16.14 -14.66
CA LEU A 467 -26.57 -15.60 -14.08
C LEU A 467 -26.98 -14.25 -14.69
N LEU A 468 -26.05 -13.50 -15.30
CA LEU A 468 -26.36 -12.22 -15.95
C LEU A 468 -27.43 -12.38 -17.02
N ALA A 469 -27.30 -13.38 -17.89
CA ALA A 469 -28.24 -13.61 -18.99
C ALA A 469 -29.66 -13.91 -18.51
N LYS A 470 -29.79 -14.44 -17.28
CA LYS A 470 -31.08 -14.70 -16.64
C LYS A 470 -31.67 -13.44 -16.02
N ASN A 471 -30.84 -12.65 -15.35
CA ASN A 471 -31.30 -11.52 -14.52
C ASN A 471 -31.42 -10.22 -15.33
N ASP A 472 -30.67 -10.08 -16.42
CA ASP A 472 -30.72 -8.96 -17.37
C ASP A 472 -30.16 -9.40 -18.74
N ASP A 473 -31.06 -9.91 -19.58
CA ASP A 473 -30.75 -10.42 -20.92
C ASP A 473 -30.13 -9.35 -21.82
N LYS A 474 -30.64 -8.12 -21.79
CA LYS A 474 -30.12 -6.99 -22.57
C LYS A 474 -28.69 -6.62 -22.16
N PHE A 475 -28.39 -6.64 -20.87
CA PHE A 475 -27.05 -6.36 -20.37
C PHE A 475 -26.07 -7.49 -20.73
N ALA A 476 -26.51 -8.75 -20.63
CA ALA A 476 -25.72 -9.89 -21.10
C ALA A 476 -25.46 -9.84 -22.62
N ASP A 477 -26.48 -9.48 -23.41
CA ASP A 477 -26.36 -9.29 -24.86
C ASP A 477 -25.39 -8.16 -25.22
N GLN A 478 -25.41 -7.07 -24.44
CA GLN A 478 -24.46 -5.98 -24.61
C GLN A 478 -23.02 -6.44 -24.38
N ILE A 479 -22.78 -7.25 -23.34
CA ILE A 479 -21.46 -7.83 -23.06
C ILE A 479 -21.04 -8.77 -24.19
N LYS A 480 -21.94 -9.64 -24.64
CA LYS A 480 -21.69 -10.63 -25.71
C LYS A 480 -21.43 -10.04 -27.10
N LYS A 481 -21.96 -8.85 -27.38
CA LYS A 481 -21.77 -8.18 -28.68
C LYS A 481 -20.32 -7.77 -28.94
N THR A 482 -19.51 -7.62 -27.89
CA THR A 482 -18.08 -7.30 -28.04
C THR A 482 -17.31 -8.53 -28.50
N LYS A 483 -16.87 -8.51 -29.76
CA LYS A 483 -16.07 -9.57 -30.38
C LYS A 483 -14.64 -9.09 -30.64
N PHE A 484 -13.80 -9.18 -29.62
CA PHE A 484 -12.36 -9.29 -29.88
C PHE A 484 -12.08 -10.69 -30.42
N GLU A 485 -11.86 -10.80 -31.72
CA GLU A 485 -11.47 -12.06 -32.37
C GLU A 485 -10.02 -11.95 -32.83
N PHE A 486 -9.16 -12.77 -32.21
CA PHE A 486 -7.80 -12.97 -32.70
C PHE A 486 -7.83 -14.08 -33.75
N GLU A 487 -7.52 -13.73 -34.99
CA GLU A 487 -7.23 -14.71 -36.03
C GLU A 487 -5.72 -14.98 -36.03
N PRO A 488 -5.28 -16.24 -35.82
CA PRO A 488 -3.89 -16.59 -36.00
C PRO A 488 -3.40 -16.17 -37.38
N LYS A 489 -2.16 -15.72 -37.49
CA LYS A 489 -1.52 -15.46 -38.79
C LYS A 489 -0.11 -16.00 -38.79
N ALA A 490 0.26 -16.68 -39.87
CA ALA A 490 1.59 -17.22 -40.07
C ALA A 490 2.10 -16.79 -41.45
N GLU A 491 3.27 -16.18 -41.47
CA GLU A 491 3.91 -15.69 -42.70
C GLU A 491 5.10 -16.57 -43.05
N LYS A 492 5.28 -16.87 -44.34
CA LYS A 492 6.48 -17.59 -44.83
C LYS A 492 7.58 -16.57 -45.09
N TRP A 493 8.69 -16.67 -44.35
CA TRP A 493 9.78 -15.70 -44.44
C TRP A 493 10.76 -15.99 -45.60
N ILE A 494 10.90 -17.25 -46.01
CA ILE A 494 11.79 -17.69 -47.12
C ILE A 494 10.97 -18.57 -48.10
N SER A 495 11.41 -18.70 -49.35
CA SER A 495 10.70 -19.48 -50.38
C SER A 495 11.28 -20.88 -50.63
N ASN A 496 12.59 -21.09 -50.45
CA ASN A 496 13.29 -22.34 -50.76
C ASN A 496 13.49 -23.24 -49.53
N HIS A 497 12.43 -23.93 -49.14
CA HIS A 497 12.37 -24.74 -47.93
C HIS A 497 12.45 -26.23 -48.22
N LYS A 498 13.14 -26.98 -47.35
CA LYS A 498 13.38 -28.40 -47.61
C LYS A 498 12.29 -29.34 -47.06
N GLY A 499 11.39 -28.90 -46.18
CA GLY A 499 10.37 -29.76 -45.55
C GLY A 499 10.95 -30.87 -44.67
N ILE A 500 10.09 -31.62 -43.96
CA ILE A 500 10.46 -32.81 -43.17
C ILE A 500 9.54 -34.00 -43.49
N PRO A 501 9.88 -35.22 -43.05
CA PRO A 501 9.03 -36.40 -43.25
C PRO A 501 7.70 -36.27 -42.55
N LYS A 502 6.68 -36.90 -43.12
CA LYS A 502 5.31 -36.89 -42.58
C LYS A 502 5.25 -37.51 -41.18
N GLU A 503 5.99 -38.60 -40.98
CA GLU A 503 6.01 -39.39 -39.74
C GLU A 503 6.50 -38.55 -38.54
N GLU A 504 7.46 -37.64 -38.77
CA GLU A 504 7.97 -36.74 -37.74
C GLU A 504 6.91 -35.73 -37.29
N ILE A 505 6.15 -35.16 -38.25
CA ILE A 505 5.03 -34.26 -37.94
C ILE A 505 3.95 -35.01 -37.17
N LEU A 506 3.59 -36.22 -37.62
CA LEU A 506 2.58 -37.05 -36.95
C LEU A 506 2.99 -37.45 -35.53
N SER A 507 4.27 -37.80 -35.32
CA SER A 507 4.82 -38.14 -34.01
C SER A 507 4.72 -36.97 -33.02
N LEU A 508 5.06 -35.75 -33.47
CA LEU A 508 4.93 -34.54 -32.65
C LEU A 508 3.46 -34.20 -32.33
N LEU A 509 2.55 -34.41 -33.27
CA LEU A 509 1.12 -34.21 -33.07
C LEU A 509 0.53 -35.22 -32.07
N GLN A 510 0.78 -36.51 -32.27
CA GLN A 510 0.28 -37.58 -31.39
C GLN A 510 0.83 -37.48 -29.97
N SER A 511 2.06 -36.97 -29.83
CA SER A 511 2.70 -36.72 -28.53
C SER A 511 2.32 -35.37 -27.89
N ASN A 512 1.42 -34.58 -28.51
CA ASN A 512 1.06 -33.23 -28.09
C ASN A 512 2.26 -32.28 -27.87
N LYS A 513 3.37 -32.48 -28.59
CA LYS A 513 4.59 -31.66 -28.49
C LYS A 513 4.50 -30.42 -29.38
N PHE A 514 3.46 -29.62 -29.18
CA PHE A 514 3.13 -28.48 -30.04
C PHE A 514 4.17 -27.36 -30.01
N ASP A 515 4.78 -27.08 -28.86
CA ASP A 515 5.88 -26.11 -28.76
C ASP A 515 7.08 -26.54 -29.62
N LYS A 516 7.39 -27.84 -29.64
CA LYS A 516 8.44 -28.40 -30.51
C LYS A 516 8.04 -28.34 -31.98
N LEU A 517 6.80 -28.67 -32.31
CA LEU A 517 6.29 -28.55 -33.68
C LEU A 517 6.32 -27.10 -34.18
N LYS A 518 5.96 -26.12 -33.35
CA LYS A 518 6.10 -24.70 -33.67
C LYS A 518 7.55 -24.34 -33.99
N LYS A 519 8.52 -24.72 -33.15
CA LYS A 519 9.95 -24.48 -33.39
C LYS A 519 10.43 -25.07 -34.72
N VAL A 520 9.99 -26.29 -35.04
CA VAL A 520 10.28 -26.93 -36.33
C VAL A 520 9.71 -26.15 -37.50
N LEU A 521 8.46 -25.67 -37.40
CA LEU A 521 7.80 -24.85 -38.40
C LEU A 521 8.45 -23.46 -38.55
N GLU A 522 8.97 -22.88 -37.48
CA GLU A 522 9.71 -21.60 -37.49
C GLU A 522 11.15 -21.74 -38.01
N ASN A 523 11.68 -22.97 -38.04
CA ASN A 523 13.04 -23.19 -38.49
C ASN A 523 13.15 -22.98 -40.01
N THR A 524 13.97 -22.01 -40.41
CA THR A 524 14.26 -21.64 -41.81
C THR A 524 14.91 -22.77 -42.61
N ARG A 525 15.49 -23.79 -41.97
CA ARG A 525 15.96 -25.00 -42.66
C ARG A 525 14.81 -25.81 -43.25
N TYR A 526 13.67 -25.83 -42.57
CA TYR A 526 12.54 -26.70 -42.89
C TYR A 526 11.38 -25.97 -43.53
N TYR A 527 10.87 -24.91 -42.88
CA TYR A 527 9.62 -24.23 -43.28
C TYR A 527 9.65 -22.71 -43.11
N GLY A 528 10.41 -22.18 -42.14
CA GLY A 528 10.61 -20.74 -41.95
C GLY A 528 9.33 -19.91 -41.76
N TYR A 529 8.33 -20.48 -41.09
CA TYR A 529 7.14 -19.74 -40.71
C TYR A 529 7.46 -18.70 -39.62
N ARG A 530 6.67 -17.64 -39.57
CA ARG A 530 6.61 -16.71 -38.45
C ARG A 530 5.19 -16.64 -37.95
N PHE A 531 4.96 -17.20 -36.77
CA PHE A 531 3.67 -17.08 -36.10
C PHE A 531 3.58 -15.69 -35.47
N ASN A 532 2.62 -14.87 -35.93
CA ASN A 532 2.36 -13.58 -35.30
C ASN A 532 1.65 -13.83 -33.97
N GLU A 533 2.34 -13.55 -32.87
CA GLU A 533 1.85 -13.72 -31.50
C GLU A 533 1.83 -12.40 -30.72
N ASP A 534 2.10 -11.27 -31.37
CA ASP A 534 2.35 -9.98 -30.69
C ASP A 534 1.16 -9.57 -29.82
N ARG A 535 -0.07 -9.72 -30.34
CA ARG A 535 -1.29 -9.45 -29.56
C ARG A 535 -1.48 -10.41 -28.39
N LEU A 536 -1.14 -11.68 -28.56
CA LEU A 536 -1.30 -12.70 -27.51
C LEU A 536 -0.33 -12.46 -26.36
N LYS A 537 0.91 -12.05 -26.66
CA LYS A 537 1.91 -11.63 -25.66
C LYS A 537 1.39 -10.45 -24.85
N LEU A 538 0.95 -9.39 -25.53
CA LEU A 538 0.42 -8.19 -24.86
C LEU A 538 -0.79 -8.48 -23.96
N MET A 539 -1.59 -9.51 -24.26
CA MET A 539 -2.75 -9.90 -23.46
C MET A 539 -2.39 -10.56 -22.12
N VAL A 540 -1.22 -11.20 -22.03
CA VAL A 540 -0.78 -11.89 -20.80
C VAL A 540 0.27 -11.08 -20.03
N ASP A 541 0.99 -10.20 -20.73
CA ASP A 541 1.96 -9.30 -20.14
C ASP A 541 1.31 -8.24 -19.26
N ASN A 542 1.91 -7.96 -18.10
CA ASN A 542 1.53 -6.81 -17.29
C ASN A 542 2.01 -5.52 -17.95
N TYR A 543 1.11 -4.54 -18.09
CA TYR A 543 1.45 -3.21 -18.61
C TYR A 543 1.05 -2.14 -17.64
N LYS A 544 1.98 -1.21 -17.45
CA LYS A 544 1.79 -0.01 -16.66
C LYS A 544 1.83 1.16 -17.62
N LEU A 545 0.77 1.95 -17.61
CA LEU A 545 0.72 3.19 -18.38
C LEU A 545 1.85 4.11 -17.89
N PRO A 546 2.75 4.58 -18.78
CA PRO A 546 3.79 5.55 -18.40
C PRO A 546 3.15 6.89 -18.01
N THR A 547 3.85 7.67 -17.20
CA THR A 547 3.50 9.09 -17.00
C THR A 547 3.77 9.89 -18.27
N ALA A 548 3.14 11.06 -18.41
CA ALA A 548 3.37 11.94 -19.57
C ALA A 548 4.86 12.34 -19.72
N GLU A 549 5.57 12.51 -18.61
CA GLU A 549 7.00 12.84 -18.61
C GLU A 549 7.87 11.65 -19.04
N GLU A 550 7.61 10.44 -18.52
CA GLU A 550 8.32 9.21 -18.94
C GLU A 550 8.09 8.93 -20.43
N PHE A 551 6.85 9.12 -20.89
CA PHE A 551 6.49 8.97 -22.29
C PHE A 551 7.19 10.03 -23.15
N ALA A 552 7.26 11.27 -22.71
CA ALA A 552 7.96 12.34 -23.43
C ALA A 552 9.48 12.13 -23.51
N LYS A 553 10.13 11.69 -22.43
CA LYS A 553 11.58 11.38 -22.40
C LYS A 553 11.99 10.26 -23.36
N SER A 554 11.08 9.32 -23.63
CA SER A 554 11.28 8.23 -24.58
C SER A 554 10.81 8.57 -26.01
N THR A 555 10.33 9.79 -26.23
CA THR A 555 9.79 10.25 -27.52
C THR A 555 10.74 11.24 -28.20
N ILE A 556 10.90 11.10 -29.50
CA ILE A 556 11.59 12.05 -30.39
C ILE A 556 10.57 12.57 -31.41
N ILE A 557 10.56 13.88 -31.62
CA ILE A 557 9.81 14.51 -32.73
C ILE A 557 10.84 14.82 -33.81
N PRO A 558 10.80 14.19 -35.00
CA PRO A 558 11.70 14.51 -36.09
C PRO A 558 11.58 15.98 -36.51
N ASP A 559 12.70 16.64 -36.81
CA ASP A 559 12.77 18.08 -37.12
C ASP A 559 11.90 18.54 -38.32
N LYS A 560 11.43 17.60 -39.15
CA LYS A 560 10.48 17.90 -40.24
C LYS A 560 9.04 17.95 -39.71
N LYS A 561 8.64 19.08 -39.13
CA LYS A 561 7.22 19.48 -39.03
C LYS A 561 6.71 19.89 -40.42
N SER A 562 6.63 18.93 -41.34
CA SER A 562 6.19 19.19 -42.70
C SER A 562 4.68 19.43 -42.74
N GLU A 563 4.23 20.55 -43.32
CA GLU A 563 2.85 20.79 -43.77
C GLU A 563 1.73 20.65 -42.69
N GLY A 564 2.02 20.92 -41.41
CA GLY A 564 1.01 20.82 -40.34
C GLY A 564 0.81 19.41 -39.75
N ILE A 565 1.83 18.55 -39.88
CA ILE A 565 1.86 17.19 -39.30
C ILE A 565 2.83 17.17 -38.11
N VAL A 566 2.36 16.66 -36.97
CA VAL A 566 3.22 16.32 -35.82
C VAL A 566 3.45 14.83 -35.81
N SER A 567 4.67 14.40 -36.07
CA SER A 567 5.05 12.98 -35.98
C SER A 567 5.93 12.74 -34.79
N ILE A 568 5.64 11.68 -34.04
CA ILE A 568 6.42 11.28 -32.89
C ILE A 568 6.99 9.88 -33.10
N TRP A 569 8.20 9.63 -32.63
CA TRP A 569 8.76 8.29 -32.54
C TRP A 569 9.08 7.97 -31.09
N ASN A 570 8.47 6.91 -30.55
CA ASN A 570 8.67 6.51 -29.16
C ASN A 570 9.47 5.20 -29.10
N ARG A 571 10.58 5.22 -28.35
CA ARG A 571 11.50 4.07 -28.18
C ARG A 571 10.87 2.84 -27.51
N THR A 572 9.77 3.02 -26.78
CA THR A 572 9.06 1.96 -26.04
C THR A 572 7.87 1.39 -26.80
N LEU A 573 7.52 1.96 -27.95
CA LEU A 573 6.44 1.49 -28.81
C LEU A 573 7.05 1.02 -30.14
N GLU A 574 7.55 -0.20 -30.17
CA GLU A 574 8.31 -0.77 -31.30
C GLU A 574 7.40 -1.16 -32.47
N ASN A 575 6.13 -1.50 -32.20
CA ASN A 575 5.18 -1.96 -33.22
C ASN A 575 3.75 -1.39 -33.07
N SER A 576 2.92 -1.56 -34.11
CA SER A 576 1.52 -1.07 -34.11
C SER A 576 0.67 -1.63 -32.97
N GLN A 577 0.93 -2.84 -32.48
CA GLN A 577 0.14 -3.43 -31.39
C GLN A 577 0.45 -2.78 -30.04
N GLU A 578 1.71 -2.42 -29.80
CA GLU A 578 2.10 -1.66 -28.61
C GLU A 578 1.55 -0.23 -28.62
N ILE A 579 1.54 0.42 -29.79
CA ILE A 579 0.88 1.73 -29.94
C ILE A 579 -0.62 1.61 -29.64
N ASN A 580 -1.29 0.60 -30.23
CA ASN A 580 -2.70 0.34 -29.95
C ASN A 580 -2.96 0.10 -28.47
N ARG A 581 -2.10 -0.68 -27.81
CA ARG A 581 -2.19 -0.94 -26.37
C ARG A 581 -2.06 0.35 -25.57
N PHE A 582 -1.04 1.17 -25.84
CA PHE A 582 -0.84 2.45 -25.17
C PHE A 582 -2.06 3.37 -25.32
N LEU A 583 -2.50 3.61 -26.55
CA LEU A 583 -3.65 4.49 -26.85
C LEU A 583 -4.90 4.04 -26.09
N ALA A 584 -5.10 2.74 -26.01
CA ALA A 584 -6.31 2.18 -25.48
C ALA A 584 -6.28 2.01 -23.95
N VAL A 585 -5.12 1.73 -23.33
CA VAL A 585 -4.96 1.86 -21.86
C VAL A 585 -5.13 3.32 -21.44
N LEU A 586 -4.58 4.27 -22.20
CA LEU A 586 -4.77 5.69 -21.93
C LEU A 586 -6.25 6.07 -22.02
N ALA A 587 -6.93 5.70 -23.11
CA ALA A 587 -8.34 6.06 -23.34
C ALA A 587 -9.32 5.50 -22.28
N LYS A 588 -8.96 4.41 -21.61
CA LYS A 588 -9.74 3.84 -20.50
C LYS A 588 -9.68 4.65 -19.20
N LYS A 589 -8.68 5.50 -19.05
CA LYS A 589 -8.56 6.35 -17.87
C LYS A 589 -9.64 7.43 -17.90
N ASP A 590 -9.85 8.05 -16.75
CA ASP A 590 -10.76 9.18 -16.64
C ASP A 590 -10.41 10.27 -17.67
N ILE A 591 -11.43 10.86 -18.31
CA ILE A 591 -11.24 11.88 -19.35
C ILE A 591 -10.37 13.05 -18.89
N GLU A 592 -10.45 13.44 -17.62
CA GLU A 592 -9.61 14.50 -17.05
C GLU A 592 -8.16 14.06 -16.98
N PHE A 593 -7.91 12.82 -16.55
CA PHE A 593 -6.58 12.22 -16.56
C PHE A 593 -5.99 12.19 -17.98
N VAL A 594 -6.78 11.76 -18.97
CA VAL A 594 -6.34 11.69 -20.38
C VAL A 594 -6.02 13.08 -20.92
N ALA A 595 -6.86 14.07 -20.64
CA ALA A 595 -6.63 15.45 -21.02
C ALA A 595 -5.36 16.02 -20.38
N LYS A 596 -5.14 15.76 -19.10
CA LYS A 596 -3.94 16.20 -18.39
C LYS A 596 -2.68 15.54 -18.92
N PHE A 597 -2.74 14.24 -19.22
CA PHE A 597 -1.65 13.49 -19.84
C PHE A 597 -1.22 14.16 -21.15
N TRP A 598 -2.18 14.44 -22.05
CA TRP A 598 -1.88 15.09 -23.33
C TRP A 598 -1.44 16.55 -23.17
N TYR A 599 -2.01 17.31 -22.24
CA TYR A 599 -1.53 18.66 -21.91
C TYR A 599 -0.06 18.66 -21.52
N ASP A 600 0.33 17.77 -20.59
CA ASP A 600 1.71 17.68 -20.11
C ASP A 600 2.67 17.23 -21.19
N PHE A 601 2.27 16.22 -21.98
CA PHE A 601 3.06 15.71 -23.09
C PHE A 601 3.29 16.77 -24.18
N LEU A 602 2.22 17.43 -24.65
CA LEU A 602 2.32 18.45 -25.69
C LEU A 602 3.12 19.67 -25.21
N SER A 603 2.97 20.03 -23.93
CA SER A 603 3.75 21.10 -23.32
C SER A 603 5.24 20.77 -23.22
N TYR A 604 5.62 19.51 -22.99
CA TYR A 604 7.02 19.08 -22.95
C TYR A 604 7.75 19.41 -24.27
N PHE A 605 7.04 19.24 -25.39
CA PHE A 605 7.52 19.57 -26.73
C PHE A 605 7.19 21.00 -27.17
N LYS A 606 6.78 21.87 -26.24
CA LYS A 606 6.42 23.28 -26.50
C LYS A 606 5.30 23.48 -27.52
N LEU A 607 4.48 22.45 -27.75
CA LEU A 607 3.28 22.54 -28.59
C LEU A 607 2.11 23.22 -27.85
N ILE A 608 2.24 23.39 -26.54
CA ILE A 608 1.40 24.23 -25.69
C ILE A 608 2.32 25.19 -24.93
N ASP A 609 1.99 26.48 -24.97
CA ASP A 609 2.71 27.51 -24.25
C ASP A 609 2.25 27.55 -22.78
N LYS A 610 3.00 26.87 -21.90
CA LYS A 610 2.74 26.85 -20.45
C LYS A 610 2.83 28.22 -19.78
N GLU A 611 3.53 29.18 -20.37
CA GLU A 611 3.64 30.54 -19.82
C GLU A 611 2.34 31.33 -20.06
N LYS A 612 1.63 31.04 -21.15
CA LYS A 612 0.37 31.72 -21.50
C LYS A 612 -0.88 30.95 -21.12
N THR A 613 -0.80 29.62 -21.02
CA THR A 613 -1.99 28.79 -20.78
C THR A 613 -1.70 27.67 -19.79
N GLN A 614 -2.10 27.91 -18.54
CA GLN A 614 -2.00 26.94 -17.45
C GLN A 614 -3.16 25.94 -17.50
N TRP A 615 -2.95 24.78 -16.86
CA TRP A 615 -4.04 23.85 -16.61
C TRP A 615 -5.11 24.51 -15.73
N PRO A 616 -6.41 24.40 -16.04
CA PRO A 616 -7.45 25.02 -15.22
C PRO A 616 -7.56 24.36 -13.84
N ASP A 617 -7.58 25.17 -12.76
CA ASP A 617 -7.65 24.67 -11.38
C ASP A 617 -9.06 24.24 -10.94
N ASP A 618 -10.12 24.62 -11.67
CA ASP A 618 -11.53 24.49 -11.27
C ASP A 618 -12.40 23.77 -12.31
N ILE A 619 -11.92 22.68 -12.90
CA ILE A 619 -12.64 21.94 -13.95
C ILE A 619 -13.92 21.30 -13.39
N LYS A 620 -15.09 21.61 -13.98
CA LYS A 620 -16.35 20.91 -13.70
C LYS A 620 -16.69 19.98 -14.86
N SER A 621 -17.41 18.90 -14.56
CA SER A 621 -17.79 17.93 -15.60
C SER A 621 -18.57 18.53 -16.78
N ASN A 622 -19.34 19.61 -16.57
CA ASN A 622 -20.23 20.19 -17.58
C ASN A 622 -19.58 21.29 -18.44
N ASP A 623 -18.46 21.87 -17.99
CA ASP A 623 -17.69 22.87 -18.73
C ASP A 623 -16.30 22.38 -19.15
N PHE A 624 -16.00 21.11 -18.88
CA PHE A 624 -14.75 20.42 -19.18
C PHE A 624 -14.19 20.77 -20.57
N PHE A 625 -14.90 20.42 -21.65
CA PHE A 625 -14.41 20.65 -23.02
C PHE A 625 -14.41 22.12 -23.44
N LYS A 626 -15.21 22.97 -22.80
CA LYS A 626 -15.18 24.41 -23.05
C LYS A 626 -13.87 25.00 -22.51
N LYS A 627 -13.49 24.67 -21.28
CA LYS A 627 -12.22 25.10 -20.68
C LYS A 627 -11.02 24.59 -21.47
N LEU A 628 -11.04 23.33 -21.90
CA LEU A 628 -9.95 22.79 -22.72
C LEU A 628 -9.84 23.42 -24.12
N ALA A 629 -10.90 24.09 -24.62
CA ALA A 629 -10.86 24.78 -25.91
C ALA A 629 -10.07 26.10 -25.86
N GLU A 630 -9.87 26.64 -24.64
CA GLU A 630 -9.06 27.83 -24.37
C GLU A 630 -7.56 27.51 -24.44
N ILE A 631 -7.18 26.25 -24.20
CA ILE A 631 -5.82 25.74 -24.34
C ILE A 631 -5.46 25.59 -25.82
N LYS A 632 -4.66 26.52 -26.35
CA LYS A 632 -4.22 26.51 -27.75
C LYS A 632 -3.02 25.60 -27.99
N ILE A 633 -3.05 24.92 -29.12
CA ILE A 633 -1.93 24.12 -29.63
C ILE A 633 -1.26 24.91 -30.75
N VAL A 634 0.03 25.19 -30.63
CA VAL A 634 0.80 26.11 -31.51
C VAL A 634 2.16 25.49 -31.85
N ASP A 635 2.66 25.71 -33.07
CA ASP A 635 4.02 25.31 -33.45
C ASP A 635 5.03 26.36 -32.99
N SER A 636 5.95 25.99 -32.09
CA SER A 636 6.84 26.94 -31.41
C SER A 636 8.20 27.18 -32.09
N GLU A 637 8.49 26.55 -33.24
CA GLU A 637 9.82 26.60 -33.87
C GLU A 637 9.83 27.33 -35.23
N LYS A 638 9.61 28.65 -35.23
CA LYS A 638 10.34 29.67 -36.03
C LYS A 638 9.70 31.07 -35.93
N THR A 639 10.57 32.05 -35.74
CA THR A 639 10.29 33.49 -35.52
C THR A 639 10.35 34.36 -36.78
N ASP A 640 10.42 33.79 -38.00
CA ASP A 640 10.52 34.60 -39.22
C ASP A 640 9.15 34.99 -39.77
N GLU A 641 8.92 36.31 -39.85
CA GLU A 641 7.64 36.93 -40.22
C GLU A 641 7.22 36.72 -41.69
N SER A 642 8.06 36.11 -42.53
CA SER A 642 7.85 36.00 -43.99
C SER A 642 7.12 34.74 -44.46
N GLN A 643 6.75 33.81 -43.57
CA GLN A 643 5.95 32.61 -43.88
C GLN A 643 4.66 32.50 -43.05
N LYS A 644 3.99 33.63 -42.78
CA LYS A 644 2.71 33.69 -42.03
C LYS A 644 1.52 32.93 -42.66
N ASN A 645 1.68 32.33 -43.84
CA ASN A 645 0.61 31.56 -44.46
C ASN A 645 0.89 30.05 -44.37
N ASN A 646 0.14 29.40 -43.47
CA ASN A 646 -0.31 28.00 -43.52
C ASN A 646 0.49 26.97 -42.69
N HIS A 647 0.46 27.03 -41.35
CA HIS A 647 1.09 26.02 -40.48
C HIS A 647 0.15 25.55 -39.34
N ASP A 648 -1.14 25.36 -39.66
CA ASP A 648 -2.07 24.77 -38.69
C ASP A 648 -1.83 23.26 -38.59
N PHE A 649 -1.70 22.75 -37.37
CA PHE A 649 -1.67 21.31 -37.14
C PHE A 649 -3.00 20.69 -37.55
N TRP A 650 -2.97 19.57 -38.27
CA TRP A 650 -4.16 18.84 -38.66
C TRP A 650 -4.02 17.32 -38.50
N LEU A 651 -2.79 16.82 -38.26
CA LEU A 651 -2.49 15.41 -38.09
C LEU A 651 -1.47 15.19 -36.97
N PHE A 652 -1.74 14.21 -36.11
CA PHE A 652 -0.79 13.67 -35.14
C PHE A 652 -0.51 12.19 -35.44
N SER A 653 0.76 11.81 -35.60
CA SER A 653 1.16 10.48 -36.08
C SER A 653 2.19 9.83 -35.17
N PHE A 654 2.01 8.54 -34.87
CA PHE A 654 3.00 7.72 -34.17
C PHE A 654 3.90 6.99 -35.16
N ASN A 655 5.18 6.88 -34.82
CA ASN A 655 6.24 6.17 -35.54
C ASN A 655 6.29 6.49 -37.05
N ASN A 656 5.98 7.73 -37.42
CA ASN A 656 5.92 8.16 -38.81
C ASN A 656 4.99 7.31 -39.69
N ASP A 657 3.89 6.77 -39.15
CA ASP A 657 2.92 5.95 -39.87
C ASP A 657 2.43 6.62 -41.18
N TYR A 658 2.31 7.96 -41.16
CA TYR A 658 1.97 8.75 -42.35
C TYR A 658 3.03 8.74 -43.48
N LEU A 659 4.30 8.45 -43.18
CA LEU A 659 5.39 8.36 -44.17
C LEU A 659 5.49 6.97 -44.80
N ILE A 660 4.92 5.96 -44.17
CA ILE A 660 5.10 4.55 -44.55
C ILE A 660 4.06 4.14 -45.59
N THR A 661 2.81 4.62 -45.52
CA THR A 661 1.79 4.34 -46.54
C THR A 661 0.85 5.53 -46.78
N ASN A 662 0.47 5.75 -48.04
CA ASN A 662 -0.58 6.71 -48.41
C ASN A 662 -2.00 6.18 -48.19
N GLU A 663 -2.17 4.89 -47.89
CA GLU A 663 -3.49 4.23 -47.90
C GLU A 663 -4.08 3.97 -46.52
N LYS A 664 -3.26 4.00 -45.44
CA LYS A 664 -3.72 3.58 -44.11
C LYS A 664 -2.99 4.33 -43.00
N LEU A 665 -3.68 5.28 -42.37
CA LEU A 665 -3.26 5.85 -41.09
C LEU A 665 -3.78 4.97 -39.95
N GLU A 666 -3.08 3.87 -39.67
CA GLU A 666 -3.46 3.03 -38.54
C GLU A 666 -3.22 3.77 -37.24
N ASN A 667 -2.07 4.40 -37.04
CA ASN A 667 -1.63 4.93 -35.75
C ASN A 667 -1.54 6.46 -35.76
N SER A 668 -2.43 7.11 -36.51
CA SER A 668 -2.46 8.57 -36.61
C SER A 668 -3.88 9.07 -36.46
N PHE A 669 -4.06 10.23 -35.82
CA PHE A 669 -5.37 10.84 -35.60
C PHE A 669 -5.47 12.26 -36.11
N TYR A 670 -6.65 12.58 -36.63
CA TYR A 670 -7.05 13.87 -37.19
C TYR A 670 -8.52 14.15 -36.86
N VAL A 671 -8.95 15.40 -37.02
CA VAL A 671 -10.35 15.77 -36.80
C VAL A 671 -11.17 15.44 -38.06
N HIS A 672 -12.02 14.43 -38.00
CA HIS A 672 -12.92 14.11 -39.12
C HIS A 672 -14.07 15.13 -39.24
N SER A 673 -14.48 15.42 -40.47
CA SER A 673 -15.56 16.37 -40.77
C SER A 673 -16.91 16.04 -40.09
N ASN A 674 -17.20 14.76 -39.84
CA ASN A 674 -18.40 14.33 -39.09
C ASN A 674 -18.46 14.87 -37.65
N LEU A 675 -17.32 15.20 -37.05
CA LEU A 675 -17.26 15.71 -35.67
C LEU A 675 -17.50 17.22 -35.57
N LYS A 676 -17.62 17.94 -36.69
CA LYS A 676 -17.65 19.42 -36.72
C LYS A 676 -18.74 20.01 -35.82
N ASN A 677 -19.95 19.46 -35.85
CA ASN A 677 -21.08 19.96 -35.04
C ASN A 677 -20.86 19.65 -33.56
N THR A 678 -20.42 18.44 -33.24
CA THR A 678 -20.09 18.03 -31.88
C THR A 678 -18.98 18.90 -31.29
N LEU A 679 -17.91 19.16 -32.05
CA LEU A 679 -16.82 20.05 -31.65
C LEU A 679 -17.28 21.49 -31.41
N SER A 680 -18.15 22.04 -32.27
CA SER A 680 -18.71 23.38 -32.06
C SER A 680 -19.51 23.45 -30.75
N LEU A 681 -20.27 22.39 -30.44
CA LEU A 681 -21.02 22.29 -29.19
C LEU A 681 -20.09 22.14 -27.98
N MET A 682 -19.07 21.27 -28.06
CA MET A 682 -18.07 21.07 -27.00
C MET A 682 -17.37 22.37 -26.58
N LYS A 683 -17.12 23.27 -27.54
CA LYS A 683 -16.44 24.55 -27.32
C LYS A 683 -17.33 25.65 -26.71
N THR A 684 -18.64 25.46 -26.67
CA THR A 684 -19.61 26.50 -26.27
C THR A 684 -20.53 26.08 -25.13
N ASN A 685 -20.77 24.77 -24.99
CA ASN A 685 -21.70 24.20 -24.04
C ASN A 685 -21.20 24.28 -22.58
N THR A 686 -22.15 24.40 -21.64
CA THR A 686 -21.90 24.40 -20.18
C THR A 686 -22.88 23.52 -19.40
N GLU A 687 -23.73 22.76 -20.11
CA GLU A 687 -24.84 21.98 -19.53
C GLU A 687 -24.61 20.47 -19.63
N LEU A 688 -23.91 20.01 -20.66
CA LEU A 688 -23.69 18.61 -20.99
C LEU A 688 -22.35 18.15 -20.43
N GLY A 689 -22.37 17.04 -19.71
CA GLY A 689 -21.17 16.45 -19.13
C GLY A 689 -20.25 15.80 -20.18
N ALA A 690 -19.00 15.55 -19.80
CA ALA A 690 -18.00 14.89 -20.64
C ALA A 690 -18.49 13.55 -21.24
N LYS A 691 -19.28 12.78 -20.47
CA LYS A 691 -19.90 11.52 -20.92
C LYS A 691 -20.69 11.69 -22.23
N PHE A 692 -21.56 12.69 -22.30
CA PHE A 692 -22.39 12.93 -23.49
C PHE A 692 -21.53 13.10 -24.73
N PHE A 693 -20.47 13.92 -24.64
CA PHE A 693 -19.61 14.20 -25.78
C PHE A 693 -18.76 12.99 -26.21
N VAL A 694 -18.26 12.20 -25.26
CA VAL A 694 -17.54 10.96 -25.57
C VAL A 694 -18.46 9.95 -26.26
N ASP A 695 -19.72 9.82 -25.82
CA ASP A 695 -20.72 8.98 -26.48
C ASP A 695 -21.04 9.46 -27.90
N GLN A 696 -21.14 10.77 -28.12
CA GLN A 696 -21.31 11.35 -29.45
C GLN A 696 -20.11 11.07 -30.36
N ILE A 697 -18.88 11.22 -29.84
CA ILE A 697 -17.66 10.89 -30.59
C ILE A 697 -17.66 9.41 -30.96
N LYS A 698 -18.01 8.51 -30.03
CA LYS A 698 -18.11 7.06 -30.28
C LYS A 698 -19.08 6.74 -31.41
N GLN A 699 -20.29 7.31 -31.37
CA GLN A 699 -21.31 7.08 -32.40
C GLN A 699 -20.82 7.56 -33.76
N LEU A 700 -20.25 8.76 -33.83
CA LEU A 700 -19.78 9.34 -35.08
C LEU A 700 -18.54 8.62 -35.62
N ALA A 701 -17.62 8.20 -34.75
CA ALA A 701 -16.43 7.46 -35.11
C ALA A 701 -16.75 6.13 -35.81
N SER A 702 -17.81 5.44 -35.37
CA SER A 702 -18.26 4.20 -36.02
C SER A 702 -18.68 4.34 -37.50
N THR A 703 -18.93 5.58 -37.95
CA THR A 703 -19.29 5.90 -39.34
C THR A 703 -18.08 6.21 -40.23
N ILE A 704 -16.90 6.44 -39.63
CA ILE A 704 -15.68 6.82 -40.34
C ILE A 704 -15.03 5.56 -40.91
N LYS A 705 -14.79 5.55 -42.23
CA LYS A 705 -14.15 4.45 -42.94
C LYS A 705 -12.64 4.69 -43.09
N LYS A 706 -11.87 3.60 -43.20
CA LYS A 706 -10.40 3.63 -43.36
C LYS A 706 -9.91 4.51 -44.52
N GLY A 707 -10.69 4.63 -45.60
CA GLY A 707 -10.35 5.45 -46.77
C GLY A 707 -10.81 6.92 -46.70
N ASP A 708 -11.57 7.32 -45.68
CA ASP A 708 -12.16 8.67 -45.62
C ASP A 708 -11.08 9.76 -45.55
N PHE A 709 -9.93 9.44 -44.92
CA PHE A 709 -8.74 10.30 -44.86
C PHE A 709 -8.30 10.83 -46.23
N LEU A 710 -8.29 9.97 -47.27
CA LEU A 710 -7.86 10.33 -48.62
C LEU A 710 -8.83 11.28 -49.33
N THR A 711 -10.09 11.28 -48.90
CA THR A 711 -11.17 12.05 -49.53
C THR A 711 -11.50 13.35 -48.80
N GLU A 712 -10.91 13.59 -47.62
CA GLU A 712 -11.09 14.83 -46.87
C GLU A 712 -10.46 16.02 -47.61
N LYS A 713 -11.30 16.74 -48.36
CA LYS A 713 -10.90 17.92 -49.15
C LYS A 713 -10.40 19.11 -48.32
N LYS A 714 -10.57 19.08 -47.00
CA LYS A 714 -10.10 20.11 -46.05
C LYS A 714 -9.56 19.41 -44.82
N LYS A 715 -8.23 19.33 -44.71
CA LYS A 715 -7.50 18.92 -43.51
C LYS A 715 -7.98 19.76 -42.32
N ASN A 716 -8.90 19.25 -41.50
CA ASN A 716 -9.47 20.01 -40.39
C ASN A 716 -8.40 20.27 -39.34
N LYS A 717 -8.36 21.51 -38.85
CA LYS A 717 -7.29 21.99 -37.96
C LYS A 717 -7.51 21.53 -36.53
N ILE A 718 -6.43 21.12 -35.88
CA ILE A 718 -6.33 20.85 -34.45
C ILE A 718 -5.79 22.13 -33.79
N THR A 719 -6.68 22.97 -33.27
CA THR A 719 -6.33 24.31 -32.76
C THR A 719 -6.30 24.40 -31.23
N SER A 720 -6.87 23.39 -30.57
CA SER A 720 -7.06 23.38 -29.12
C SER A 720 -6.97 21.96 -28.55
N LEU A 721 -6.79 21.86 -27.25
CA LEU A 721 -6.77 20.55 -26.58
C LEU A 721 -8.11 19.80 -26.74
N THR A 722 -9.22 20.51 -26.83
CA THR A 722 -10.54 19.92 -27.17
C THR A 722 -10.55 19.27 -28.55
N ASP A 723 -9.97 19.91 -29.56
CA ASP A 723 -9.86 19.33 -30.91
C ASP A 723 -9.00 18.07 -30.90
N PHE A 724 -7.88 18.14 -30.17
CA PHE A 724 -6.93 17.04 -30.03
C PHE A 724 -7.56 15.82 -29.35
N LEU A 725 -8.28 16.03 -28.25
CA LEU A 725 -8.98 14.95 -27.55
C LEU A 725 -10.08 14.32 -28.40
N ALA A 726 -10.85 15.11 -29.14
CA ALA A 726 -11.85 14.57 -30.05
C ALA A 726 -11.22 13.70 -31.14
N ALA A 727 -10.09 14.13 -31.72
CA ALA A 727 -9.33 13.33 -32.68
C ALA A 727 -8.79 12.03 -32.06
N PHE A 728 -8.22 12.11 -30.85
CA PHE A 728 -7.73 10.96 -30.10
C PHE A 728 -8.85 9.92 -29.85
N TYR A 729 -9.98 10.32 -29.26
CA TYR A 729 -11.09 9.39 -29.01
C TYR A 729 -11.71 8.87 -30.30
N SER A 730 -11.77 9.70 -31.35
CA SER A 730 -12.24 9.24 -32.65
C SER A 730 -11.37 8.10 -33.19
N LEU A 731 -10.04 8.19 -33.10
CA LEU A 731 -9.15 7.10 -33.50
C LEU A 731 -9.36 5.85 -32.65
N VAL A 732 -9.51 6.02 -31.33
CA VAL A 732 -9.73 4.89 -30.41
C VAL A 732 -10.99 4.12 -30.81
N TYR A 733 -12.07 4.82 -31.20
CA TYR A 733 -13.34 4.20 -31.57
C TYR A 733 -13.42 3.71 -33.03
N THR A 734 -12.58 4.18 -33.96
CA THR A 734 -12.51 3.65 -35.34
C THR A 734 -11.71 2.36 -35.45
N LYS A 735 -11.03 1.94 -34.39
CA LYS A 735 -10.21 0.71 -34.38
C LYS A 735 -11.11 -0.53 -34.29
N ASP A 736 -11.35 -1.15 -35.44
CA ASP A 736 -12.18 -2.37 -35.58
C ASP A 736 -11.67 -3.61 -34.82
N GLN A 737 -10.41 -3.62 -34.38
CA GLN A 737 -9.75 -4.87 -33.94
C GLN A 737 -9.87 -5.18 -32.45
N GLY A 738 -10.72 -4.46 -31.73
CA GLY A 738 -10.89 -4.53 -30.28
C GLY A 738 -9.63 -4.11 -29.51
N LEU A 739 -9.86 -3.33 -28.46
CA LEU A 739 -8.87 -2.85 -27.51
C LEU A 739 -8.69 -3.87 -26.38
N PHE A 740 -7.92 -4.95 -26.58
CA PHE A 740 -7.44 -5.74 -25.45
C PHE A 740 -6.13 -5.11 -24.93
N THR A 741 -6.23 -4.32 -23.87
CA THR A 741 -5.19 -3.35 -23.48
C THR A 741 -4.46 -3.70 -22.18
N GLU A 742 -5.08 -4.54 -21.36
CA GLU A 742 -4.66 -4.90 -20.01
C GLU A 742 -4.49 -6.42 -19.88
N SER A 743 -3.61 -6.83 -18.96
CA SER A 743 -3.38 -8.25 -18.68
C SER A 743 -4.67 -8.93 -18.24
N LEU A 744 -4.88 -10.19 -18.66
CA LEU A 744 -5.99 -11.02 -18.20
C LEU A 744 -6.02 -11.20 -16.68
N GLY A 745 -4.85 -11.22 -16.04
CA GLY A 745 -4.70 -11.56 -14.63
C GLY A 745 -3.36 -12.24 -14.38
N GLU A 746 -3.05 -12.43 -13.10
CA GLU A 746 -1.88 -13.22 -12.71
C GLU A 746 -2.07 -14.68 -13.13
N ASN A 747 -1.00 -15.31 -13.62
CA ASN A 747 -0.97 -16.71 -14.05
C ASN A 747 -1.91 -17.02 -15.23
N PHE A 748 -2.09 -16.10 -16.18
CA PHE A 748 -2.70 -16.41 -17.48
C PHE A 748 -1.64 -16.51 -18.57
N ASN A 749 -1.81 -17.46 -19.48
CA ASN A 749 -0.95 -17.62 -20.65
C ASN A 749 -1.75 -18.15 -21.86
N TYR A 750 -1.07 -18.36 -22.98
CA TYR A 750 -1.61 -19.00 -24.17
C TYR A 750 -0.70 -20.15 -24.64
N LYS A 751 -1.29 -21.13 -25.32
CA LYS A 751 -0.57 -22.26 -25.94
C LYS A 751 -1.09 -22.51 -27.34
N ILE A 752 -0.17 -22.64 -28.30
CA ILE A 752 -0.50 -23.05 -29.65
C ILE A 752 -0.97 -24.50 -29.67
N GLN A 753 -1.93 -24.79 -30.52
CA GLN A 753 -2.48 -26.11 -30.76
C GLN A 753 -2.39 -26.43 -32.24
N PHE A 754 -2.23 -27.71 -32.56
CA PHE A 754 -2.20 -28.18 -33.94
C PHE A 754 -3.10 -29.40 -34.11
N GLU A 755 -3.73 -29.50 -35.27
CA GLU A 755 -4.58 -30.62 -35.67
C GLU A 755 -4.42 -30.85 -37.17
N LEU A 756 -4.47 -32.10 -37.62
CA LEU A 756 -4.53 -32.38 -39.04
C LEU A 756 -5.87 -31.92 -39.60
N GLU A 757 -5.85 -31.23 -40.73
CA GLU A 757 -7.08 -31.05 -41.46
C GLU A 757 -7.51 -32.41 -42.01
N ASN A 758 -8.62 -32.96 -41.47
CA ASN A 758 -9.20 -34.23 -41.90
C ASN A 758 -9.24 -34.28 -43.44
N THR A 759 -8.32 -35.03 -44.03
CA THR A 759 -8.53 -35.56 -45.38
C THR A 759 -9.56 -36.65 -45.18
N PRO A 760 -10.72 -36.62 -45.86
CA PRO A 760 -11.71 -37.67 -45.69
C PRO A 760 -11.00 -39.01 -45.91
N VAL A 761 -11.11 -39.89 -44.92
CA VAL A 761 -10.74 -41.29 -45.04
C VAL A 761 -11.61 -41.85 -46.16
N LEU A 762 -11.09 -41.86 -47.37
CA LEU A 762 -11.71 -42.59 -48.47
C LEU A 762 -11.14 -44.00 -48.45
N ALA A 763 -12.08 -44.91 -48.30
CA ALA A 763 -12.00 -46.28 -48.70
C ALA A 763 -11.23 -46.47 -50.02
N ASN A 764 -10.68 -47.67 -50.15
CA ASN A 764 -10.16 -48.30 -51.36
C ASN A 764 -8.73 -47.93 -51.78
N VAL A 765 -7.85 -48.84 -51.37
CA VAL A 765 -6.75 -49.44 -52.10
C VAL A 765 -6.89 -49.31 -53.64
N ASP A 766 -5.77 -48.95 -54.29
CA ASP A 766 -5.43 -49.17 -55.72
C ASP A 766 -5.72 -48.13 -56.82
N ALA A 767 -5.94 -46.85 -56.52
CA ALA A 767 -5.79 -45.84 -57.58
C ALA A 767 -5.41 -44.48 -57.03
N LEU A 768 -4.11 -44.12 -57.06
CA LEU A 768 -3.66 -42.73 -57.02
C LEU A 768 -2.17 -42.58 -57.37
N GLY A 769 -1.88 -42.60 -58.67
CA GLY A 769 -0.73 -41.90 -59.20
C GLY A 769 -0.84 -40.41 -58.86
N SER A 770 0.21 -39.84 -58.28
CA SER A 770 0.42 -38.40 -58.07
C SER A 770 -0.68 -37.64 -57.31
N GLN A 771 -0.75 -37.77 -55.98
CA GLN A 771 -1.40 -36.74 -55.16
C GLN A 771 -0.50 -36.23 -54.02
N LYS A 772 -0.02 -35.01 -54.26
CA LYS A 772 0.43 -33.95 -53.32
C LYS A 772 1.44 -34.33 -52.23
N ASN A 773 2.70 -33.94 -52.46
CA ASN A 773 3.78 -33.74 -51.45
C ASN A 773 3.45 -32.61 -50.44
N GLN A 774 2.21 -32.49 -50.00
CA GLN A 774 1.76 -31.41 -49.13
C GLN A 774 0.82 -31.93 -48.04
N LEU A 775 1.11 -31.58 -46.78
CA LEU A 775 0.31 -31.87 -45.60
C LEU A 775 -0.41 -30.59 -45.15
N LYS A 776 -1.71 -30.69 -44.87
CA LYS A 776 -2.50 -29.58 -44.34
C LYS A 776 -2.63 -29.65 -42.83
N LEU A 777 -2.14 -28.62 -42.16
CA LEU A 777 -2.10 -28.55 -40.70
C LEU A 777 -2.92 -27.37 -40.21
N LYS A 778 -3.96 -27.61 -39.42
CA LYS A 778 -4.69 -26.56 -38.71
C LYS A 778 -3.95 -26.17 -37.45
N TYR A 779 -3.95 -24.88 -37.13
CA TYR A 779 -3.43 -24.35 -35.88
C TYR A 779 -4.33 -23.25 -35.31
N TRP A 780 -4.30 -23.11 -33.99
CA TRP A 780 -4.99 -22.08 -33.22
C TRP A 780 -4.30 -21.90 -31.86
N TYR A 781 -4.78 -20.96 -31.04
CA TYR A 781 -4.29 -20.76 -29.68
C TYR A 781 -5.40 -21.02 -28.66
N ASN A 782 -5.04 -21.74 -27.61
CA ASN A 782 -5.83 -21.85 -26.39
C ASN A 782 -5.30 -20.83 -25.39
N ILE A 783 -6.20 -20.11 -24.73
CA ILE A 783 -5.88 -19.05 -23.76
C ILE A 783 -6.49 -19.43 -22.42
N GLY A 784 -5.74 -19.30 -21.33
CA GLY A 784 -6.28 -19.53 -20.00
C GLY A 784 -5.26 -19.51 -18.88
N PRO A 785 -5.67 -19.85 -17.65
CA PRO A 785 -4.79 -19.88 -16.51
C PRO A 785 -3.73 -20.97 -16.63
N VAL A 786 -2.55 -20.73 -16.06
CA VAL A 786 -1.43 -21.67 -16.03
C VAL A 786 -1.04 -22.08 -14.62
N ASP A 787 -0.48 -23.29 -14.51
CA ASP A 787 0.18 -23.77 -13.30
C ASP A 787 1.57 -23.14 -13.11
N GLN A 788 2.26 -23.52 -12.04
CA GLN A 788 3.64 -23.05 -11.75
C GLN A 788 4.65 -23.40 -12.84
N ASN A 789 4.33 -24.36 -13.72
CA ASN A 789 5.18 -24.81 -14.83
C ASN A 789 4.80 -24.14 -16.17
N GLY A 790 3.80 -23.24 -16.18
CA GLY A 790 3.32 -22.58 -17.39
C GLY A 790 2.39 -23.43 -18.27
N ASN A 791 1.87 -24.55 -17.77
CA ASN A 791 0.90 -25.38 -18.49
C ASN A 791 -0.52 -24.88 -18.22
N LEU A 792 -1.36 -24.86 -19.27
CA LEU A 792 -2.76 -24.43 -19.13
C LEU A 792 -3.55 -25.39 -18.22
N ILE A 793 -4.15 -24.84 -17.16
CA ILE A 793 -5.04 -25.56 -16.24
C ILE A 793 -6.42 -25.77 -16.88
N SER A 794 -6.90 -24.75 -17.60
CA SER A 794 -8.20 -24.77 -18.29
C SER A 794 -8.19 -23.83 -19.48
N VAL A 795 -9.02 -24.10 -20.50
CA VAL A 795 -9.18 -23.22 -21.67
C VAL A 795 -10.34 -22.25 -21.42
N VAL A 796 -10.04 -20.96 -21.41
CA VAL A 796 -10.99 -19.86 -21.21
C VAL A 796 -11.49 -19.33 -22.53
N HIS A 797 -10.61 -19.30 -23.54
CA HIS A 797 -10.95 -18.92 -24.89
C HIS A 797 -10.09 -19.69 -25.90
N GLN A 798 -10.66 -19.95 -27.08
CA GLN A 798 -9.99 -20.56 -28.22
C GLN A 798 -10.09 -19.61 -29.41
N THR A 799 -8.98 -19.32 -30.06
CA THR A 799 -8.95 -18.46 -31.25
C THR A 799 -9.55 -19.16 -32.48
N GLY A 800 -9.78 -18.40 -33.57
CA GLY A 800 -10.07 -19.00 -34.87
C GLY A 800 -8.98 -19.98 -35.32
N LYS A 801 -9.34 -20.96 -36.16
CA LYS A 801 -8.38 -21.93 -36.72
C LYS A 801 -7.87 -21.46 -38.08
N GLN A 802 -6.58 -21.59 -38.33
CA GLN A 802 -5.95 -21.34 -39.64
C GLN A 802 -5.28 -22.60 -40.16
N THR A 803 -5.16 -22.72 -41.49
CA THR A 803 -4.54 -23.88 -42.14
C THR A 803 -3.18 -23.49 -42.73
N LEU A 804 -2.17 -24.33 -42.48
CA LEU A 804 -0.84 -24.28 -43.08
C LEU A 804 -0.71 -25.40 -44.13
N ASP A 805 -0.19 -25.05 -45.30
CA ASP A 805 0.22 -26.01 -46.32
C ASP A 805 1.73 -26.28 -46.22
N LEU A 806 2.08 -27.48 -45.74
CA LEU A 806 3.44 -27.93 -45.43
C LEU A 806 3.96 -28.84 -46.54
N ALA A 807 5.10 -28.50 -47.15
CA ALA A 807 5.80 -29.41 -48.06
C ALA A 807 6.43 -30.60 -47.28
N LEU A 808 6.36 -31.79 -47.86
CA LEU A 808 6.94 -33.01 -47.28
C LEU A 808 8.26 -33.39 -47.96
N ASN A 809 9.21 -33.90 -47.19
CA ASN A 809 10.48 -34.41 -47.70
C ASN A 809 10.99 -35.55 -46.82
N ASP A 810 10.93 -36.76 -47.36
CA ASP A 810 11.24 -38.00 -46.65
C ASP A 810 12.76 -38.19 -46.40
N GLU A 811 13.62 -37.44 -47.10
CA GLU A 811 15.07 -37.52 -46.95
C GLU A 811 15.63 -36.65 -45.81
N ASN A 812 14.85 -35.68 -45.32
CA ASN A 812 15.28 -34.84 -44.21
C ASN A 812 15.00 -35.50 -42.86
N LYS A 813 15.76 -35.11 -41.84
CA LYS A 813 15.48 -35.49 -40.45
C LYS A 813 15.41 -34.24 -39.57
N LEU A 814 14.66 -34.34 -38.49
CA LEU A 814 14.65 -33.34 -37.43
C LEU A 814 16.05 -33.22 -36.81
N LEU A 815 16.41 -31.99 -36.43
CA LEU A 815 17.62 -31.74 -35.67
C LEU A 815 17.48 -32.39 -34.29
N SER A 816 18.59 -32.92 -33.77
CA SER A 816 18.65 -33.33 -32.36
C SER A 816 18.49 -32.10 -31.47
N GLU A 817 17.91 -32.26 -30.28
CA GLU A 817 17.67 -31.16 -29.33
C GLU A 817 18.94 -30.38 -28.98
N ASN A 818 20.09 -31.05 -28.88
CA ASN A 818 21.36 -30.40 -28.64
C ASN A 818 21.74 -29.45 -29.78
N VAL A 819 21.50 -29.80 -31.05
CA VAL A 819 21.78 -28.94 -32.21
C VAL A 819 20.79 -27.78 -32.28
N GLU A 820 19.51 -28.00 -31.96
CA GLU A 820 18.50 -26.93 -31.90
C GLU A 820 18.89 -25.87 -30.86
N LYS A 821 19.40 -26.28 -29.71
CA LYS A 821 19.91 -25.36 -28.68
C LYS A 821 21.09 -24.51 -29.16
N LEU A 822 22.00 -25.09 -29.93
CA LEU A 822 23.12 -24.32 -30.51
C LEU A 822 22.64 -23.35 -31.59
N ASP A 823 21.62 -23.70 -32.37
CA ASP A 823 20.99 -22.80 -33.34
C ASP A 823 20.23 -21.64 -32.66
N GLU A 824 19.64 -21.87 -31.47
CA GLU A 824 19.04 -20.81 -30.65
C GLU A 824 20.11 -19.81 -30.17
N ILE A 825 21.24 -20.29 -29.63
CA ILE A 825 22.38 -19.45 -29.22
C ILE A 825 22.89 -18.62 -30.42
N ALA A 826 23.05 -19.24 -31.59
CA ALA A 826 23.50 -18.54 -32.79
C ALA A 826 22.51 -17.46 -33.27
N LYS A 827 21.20 -17.67 -33.07
CA LYS A 827 20.13 -16.73 -33.44
C LYS A 827 20.03 -15.55 -32.48
N GLU A 828 20.22 -15.78 -31.18
CA GLU A 828 20.09 -14.77 -30.12
C GLU A 828 21.35 -13.90 -29.98
N PHE A 829 22.46 -14.29 -30.62
CA PHE A 829 23.69 -13.52 -30.57
C PHE A 829 23.54 -12.13 -31.23
N PRO A 830 23.72 -11.02 -30.49
CA PRO A 830 23.45 -9.68 -30.99
C PRO A 830 24.48 -9.26 -32.05
N THR A 831 24.10 -9.30 -33.32
CA THR A 831 25.01 -8.98 -34.44
C THR A 831 25.24 -7.48 -34.63
N SER A 832 24.35 -6.62 -34.14
CA SER A 832 24.45 -5.15 -34.26
C SER A 832 25.48 -4.50 -33.33
N ASP A 833 25.86 -5.19 -32.25
CA ASP A 833 26.68 -4.60 -31.17
C ASP A 833 28.14 -5.06 -31.23
N GLN A 834 28.48 -5.96 -32.16
CA GLN A 834 29.76 -6.68 -32.20
C GLN A 834 30.60 -6.31 -33.44
N PHE A 835 30.64 -5.03 -33.80
CA PHE A 835 31.58 -4.54 -34.81
C PHE A 835 33.02 -4.71 -34.33
N VAL A 836 33.85 -5.33 -35.17
CA VAL A 836 35.27 -5.53 -34.89
C VAL A 836 36.06 -4.56 -35.76
N PHE A 837 36.77 -3.63 -35.14
CA PHE A 837 37.59 -2.64 -35.85
C PHE A 837 39.05 -3.10 -35.85
N LEU A 838 39.64 -3.28 -37.03
CA LEU A 838 41.04 -3.70 -37.18
C LEU A 838 41.79 -2.77 -38.14
N LYS A 839 43.05 -2.46 -37.82
CA LYS A 839 44.01 -1.93 -38.80
C LYS A 839 44.18 -2.92 -39.93
N LYS A 840 44.48 -2.43 -41.13
CA LYS A 840 44.78 -3.27 -42.30
C LYS A 840 45.81 -4.36 -42.00
N SER A 841 46.91 -4.03 -41.34
CA SER A 841 47.95 -4.99 -40.97
C SER A 841 47.43 -6.08 -40.01
N ASP A 842 46.64 -5.68 -39.02
CA ASP A 842 46.07 -6.58 -38.01
C ASP A 842 44.97 -7.48 -38.61
N TYR A 843 44.19 -6.95 -39.56
CA TYR A 843 43.25 -7.73 -40.36
C TYR A 843 43.99 -8.75 -41.23
N THR A 844 45.06 -8.35 -41.93
CA THR A 844 45.87 -9.27 -42.75
C THR A 844 46.49 -10.37 -41.89
N ASP A 845 47.01 -10.04 -40.70
CA ASP A 845 47.56 -11.04 -39.76
C ASP A 845 46.48 -12.01 -39.27
N PHE A 846 45.30 -11.49 -38.90
CA PHE A 846 44.15 -12.30 -38.51
C PHE A 846 43.68 -13.23 -39.63
N LEU A 847 43.55 -12.70 -40.85
CA LEU A 847 43.16 -13.45 -42.04
C LEU A 847 44.17 -14.56 -42.34
N ASN A 848 45.48 -14.27 -42.26
CA ASN A 848 46.54 -15.25 -42.45
C ASN A 848 46.47 -16.38 -41.40
N GLN A 849 46.22 -16.05 -40.13
CA GLN A 849 46.05 -17.05 -39.07
C GLN A 849 44.85 -17.96 -39.32
N LEU A 850 43.70 -17.39 -39.70
CA LEU A 850 42.52 -18.16 -40.07
C LEU A 850 42.73 -18.98 -41.34
N GLN A 851 43.44 -18.45 -42.34
CA GLN A 851 43.78 -19.15 -43.57
C GLN A 851 44.63 -20.38 -43.27
N LEU A 852 45.66 -20.24 -42.40
CA LEU A 852 46.51 -21.35 -41.98
C LEU A 852 45.72 -22.43 -41.23
N ALA A 853 44.76 -22.04 -40.38
CA ALA A 853 43.86 -22.96 -39.71
C ALA A 853 42.92 -23.68 -40.70
N ALA A 854 42.36 -22.95 -41.67
CA ALA A 854 41.43 -23.46 -42.68
C ALA A 854 42.09 -24.37 -43.74
N THR A 855 43.35 -24.13 -44.09
CA THR A 855 44.06 -24.88 -45.16
C THR A 855 44.33 -26.33 -44.77
N LYS A 856 44.37 -26.61 -43.46
CA LYS A 856 44.57 -27.97 -42.91
C LYS A 856 43.30 -28.83 -42.90
N GLN A 857 42.16 -28.29 -43.35
CA GLN A 857 40.85 -28.90 -43.17
C GLN A 857 40.18 -29.23 -44.51
N SER A 858 39.44 -30.34 -44.53
CA SER A 858 38.61 -30.72 -45.69
C SER A 858 37.44 -29.76 -45.85
N GLU A 859 37.03 -29.50 -47.09
CA GLU A 859 35.86 -28.67 -47.42
C GLU A 859 34.61 -29.12 -46.65
N ASN A 860 33.78 -28.16 -46.23
CA ASN A 860 32.56 -28.36 -45.44
C ASN A 860 32.74 -29.04 -44.07
N LYS A 861 33.96 -29.28 -43.60
CA LYS A 861 34.22 -29.81 -42.26
C LYS A 861 34.47 -28.66 -41.27
N PRO A 862 33.67 -28.54 -40.20
CA PRO A 862 33.90 -27.53 -39.17
C PRO A 862 35.21 -27.78 -38.40
N PHE A 863 35.89 -26.71 -37.99
CA PHE A 863 37.14 -26.79 -37.22
C PHE A 863 37.26 -25.64 -36.22
N LYS A 864 37.89 -25.90 -35.05
CA LYS A 864 37.96 -24.96 -33.91
C LYS A 864 38.72 -23.73 -34.32
N VAL A 865 38.14 -22.57 -34.02
CA VAL A 865 38.78 -21.26 -34.25
C VAL A 865 38.86 -20.42 -33.00
N ASP A 866 38.53 -20.99 -31.83
CA ASP A 866 38.54 -20.30 -30.53
C ASP A 866 39.87 -19.57 -30.27
N ASN A 867 41.00 -20.16 -30.69
CA ASN A 867 42.33 -19.59 -30.49
C ASN A 867 42.65 -18.44 -31.45
N GLU A 868 42.19 -18.55 -32.69
CA GLU A 868 42.41 -17.60 -33.79
C GLU A 868 41.58 -16.33 -33.57
N ILE A 869 40.38 -16.46 -32.98
CA ILE A 869 39.49 -15.33 -32.70
C ILE A 869 39.64 -14.78 -31.29
N LYS A 870 40.40 -15.41 -30.38
CA LYS A 870 40.45 -15.03 -28.94
C LYS A 870 40.78 -13.57 -28.67
N ARG A 871 41.52 -12.92 -29.57
CA ARG A 871 41.94 -11.52 -29.44
C ARG A 871 40.83 -10.54 -29.85
N LEU A 872 39.77 -11.01 -30.50
CA LEU A 872 38.67 -10.18 -30.96
C LEU A 872 37.70 -9.86 -29.80
N PRO A 873 37.15 -8.64 -29.73
CA PRO A 873 36.32 -8.19 -28.59
C PRO A 873 35.14 -9.11 -28.26
N PHE A 874 34.45 -9.61 -29.29
CA PHE A 874 33.26 -10.44 -29.11
C PHE A 874 33.58 -11.81 -28.47
N SER A 875 34.81 -12.30 -28.61
CA SER A 875 35.20 -13.64 -28.14
C SER A 875 35.12 -13.75 -26.62
N ARG A 876 35.49 -12.67 -25.92
CA ARG A 876 35.38 -12.59 -24.44
C ARG A 876 33.92 -12.49 -24.00
N PHE A 877 33.10 -11.73 -24.73
CA PHE A 877 31.66 -11.68 -24.49
C PHE A 877 31.02 -13.07 -24.68
N PHE A 878 31.39 -13.78 -25.75
CA PHE A 878 30.91 -15.13 -26.02
C PHE A 878 31.32 -16.10 -24.91
N GLU A 879 32.60 -16.09 -24.50
CA GLU A 879 33.10 -16.96 -23.43
C GLU A 879 32.40 -16.69 -22.08
N PHE A 880 32.11 -15.43 -21.75
CA PHE A 880 31.44 -15.08 -20.49
C PHE A 880 29.96 -15.47 -20.45
N ASN A 881 29.23 -15.27 -21.54
CA ASN A 881 27.79 -15.54 -21.60
C ASN A 881 27.47 -17.00 -21.97
N TYR A 882 28.41 -17.71 -22.61
CA TYR A 882 28.24 -19.05 -23.15
C TYR A 882 29.40 -19.98 -22.77
N GLU A 883 29.78 -20.02 -21.49
CA GLU A 883 30.98 -20.70 -20.96
C GLU A 883 31.16 -22.16 -21.44
N ASN A 884 30.06 -22.91 -21.59
CA ASN A 884 30.06 -24.31 -22.03
C ASN A 884 30.19 -24.50 -23.56
N TYR A 885 30.24 -23.42 -24.33
CA TYR A 885 30.22 -23.45 -25.79
C TYR A 885 31.46 -22.77 -26.39
N GLY A 886 31.79 -23.12 -27.62
CA GLY A 886 32.87 -22.51 -28.39
C GLY A 886 32.46 -22.21 -29.83
N LEU A 887 33.41 -21.75 -30.64
CA LEU A 887 33.18 -21.33 -32.02
C LEU A 887 34.01 -22.13 -33.04
N TYR A 888 33.31 -22.56 -34.08
CA TYR A 888 33.81 -23.23 -35.26
C TYR A 888 33.75 -22.35 -36.49
N ALA A 889 34.70 -22.54 -37.39
CA ALA A 889 34.60 -22.04 -38.76
C ALA A 889 34.37 -23.22 -39.72
N LYS A 890 33.71 -22.95 -40.84
CA LYS A 890 33.42 -23.97 -41.87
C LYS A 890 33.73 -23.39 -43.23
N LYS A 891 34.72 -23.98 -43.91
CA LYS A 891 35.14 -23.56 -45.25
C LYS A 891 34.18 -24.13 -46.30
N ASP A 892 33.57 -23.26 -47.08
CA ASP A 892 32.70 -23.65 -48.19
C ASP A 892 33.53 -24.01 -49.44
N LYS A 893 32.90 -24.76 -50.37
CA LYS A 893 33.49 -25.01 -51.69
C LYS A 893 33.64 -23.69 -52.44
N PRO A 894 34.79 -23.40 -53.08
CA PRO A 894 34.91 -22.24 -53.95
C PRO A 894 33.84 -22.34 -55.04
N LYS A 895 32.97 -21.33 -55.14
CA LYS A 895 32.02 -21.25 -56.25
C LYS A 895 32.84 -21.12 -57.54
N ASN A 896 32.70 -22.07 -58.47
CA ASN A 896 33.30 -21.94 -59.81
C ASN A 896 32.85 -20.61 -60.42
N SER A 897 33.76 -19.63 -60.44
CA SER A 897 33.60 -18.40 -61.19
C SER A 897 33.48 -18.77 -62.66
N GLN A 898 32.40 -18.32 -63.30
CA GLN A 898 32.30 -18.32 -64.76
C GLN A 898 33.54 -17.61 -65.36
N LYS A 899 34.04 -18.17 -66.46
CA LYS A 899 35.28 -17.80 -67.18
C LYS A 899 35.62 -16.30 -67.17
N PRO A 900 36.88 -15.92 -66.90
CA PRO A 900 37.40 -14.60 -67.25
C PRO A 900 37.79 -14.56 -68.74
N ASP A 901 37.30 -13.56 -69.47
CA ASP A 901 37.91 -13.15 -70.73
C ASP A 901 39.29 -12.54 -70.46
N ALA A 902 40.23 -12.88 -71.35
CA ALA A 902 41.64 -12.58 -71.23
C ALA A 902 41.94 -11.07 -71.29
N GLN A 903 42.61 -10.53 -70.27
CA GLN A 903 43.86 -9.75 -70.41
C GLN A 903 44.33 -9.20 -69.05
N LYS A 904 45.67 -9.17 -68.91
CA LYS A 904 46.52 -8.56 -67.87
C LYS A 904 46.93 -9.44 -66.66
N SER A 905 48.14 -9.97 -66.83
CA SER A 905 49.33 -9.78 -65.97
C SER A 905 49.23 -10.08 -64.48
N GLN A 906 50.11 -11.00 -64.06
CA GLN A 906 50.43 -11.37 -62.68
C GLN A 906 50.78 -10.17 -61.79
N GLU A 907 49.98 -9.94 -60.76
CA GLU A 907 50.44 -9.51 -59.43
C GLU A 907 49.94 -10.55 -58.42
N THR A 908 50.86 -11.10 -57.63
CA THR A 908 50.56 -11.97 -56.48
C THR A 908 49.68 -11.23 -55.48
N THR A 909 48.37 -11.36 -55.60
CA THR A 909 47.39 -10.84 -54.65
C THR A 909 47.19 -11.86 -53.55
N GLN A 910 47.50 -11.48 -52.31
CA GLN A 910 47.13 -12.26 -51.12
C GLN A 910 45.61 -12.48 -51.11
N PRO A 911 45.12 -13.66 -50.69
CA PRO A 911 43.69 -13.91 -50.61
C PRO A 911 43.03 -12.91 -49.65
N THR A 912 42.03 -12.17 -50.12
CA THR A 912 41.28 -11.19 -49.33
C THR A 912 40.06 -11.79 -48.61
N GLU A 913 39.73 -13.06 -48.89
CA GLU A 913 38.55 -13.77 -48.41
C GLU A 913 38.83 -15.26 -48.20
N ILE A 914 38.05 -15.89 -47.31
CA ILE A 914 37.99 -17.34 -47.11
C ILE A 914 36.52 -17.76 -47.27
N PRO A 915 36.13 -18.40 -48.40
CA PRO A 915 34.73 -18.74 -48.67
C PRO A 915 34.05 -19.49 -47.51
N GLY A 916 32.87 -19.01 -47.12
CA GLY A 916 32.09 -19.55 -45.99
C GLY A 916 32.57 -19.17 -44.59
N ILE A 917 33.73 -18.47 -44.47
CA ILE A 917 34.33 -18.08 -43.19
C ILE A 917 34.47 -16.56 -43.10
N ILE A 918 35.17 -15.93 -44.04
CA ILE A 918 35.31 -14.47 -44.15
C ILE A 918 35.02 -14.07 -45.59
N GLU A 919 33.99 -13.26 -45.79
CA GLU A 919 33.55 -12.83 -47.11
C GLU A 919 33.40 -11.30 -47.15
N ASN A 920 33.69 -10.67 -48.28
CA ASN A 920 33.50 -9.23 -48.42
C ASN A 920 32.02 -8.87 -48.30
N SER A 921 31.72 -7.82 -47.54
CA SER A 921 30.39 -7.27 -47.37
C SER A 921 30.29 -5.96 -48.15
N PRO A 922 29.66 -5.92 -49.34
CA PRO A 922 29.49 -4.68 -50.07
C PRO A 922 28.74 -3.66 -49.20
N ALA A 923 29.33 -2.48 -49.00
CA ALA A 923 28.72 -1.40 -48.22
C ALA A 923 27.62 -0.73 -49.04
N GLU A 924 26.41 -0.60 -48.49
CA GLU A 924 25.38 0.24 -49.11
C GLU A 924 25.71 1.74 -48.97
N ILE A 925 26.55 2.14 -48.01
CA ILE A 925 26.99 3.54 -47.78
C ILE A 925 28.39 3.59 -47.10
N GLY A 926 29.37 4.29 -47.70
CA GLY A 926 30.68 4.66 -47.12
C GLY A 926 31.89 3.85 -47.63
N ASN A 927 32.99 4.53 -48.00
CA ASN A 927 34.21 3.97 -48.62
C ASN A 927 35.14 3.19 -47.64
N GLN A 928 34.61 2.33 -46.79
CA GLN A 928 35.41 1.51 -45.87
C GLN A 928 35.27 0.02 -46.22
N ASP A 929 36.39 -0.70 -46.28
CA ASP A 929 36.40 -2.15 -46.51
C ASP A 929 35.75 -2.87 -45.31
N ARG A 930 34.76 -3.72 -45.60
CA ARG A 930 33.98 -4.48 -44.60
C ARG A 930 33.98 -5.97 -44.94
N TYR A 931 34.10 -6.79 -43.91
CA TYR A 931 34.14 -8.24 -44.05
C TYR A 931 33.16 -8.89 -43.07
N ASN A 932 32.41 -9.89 -43.55
CA ASN A 932 31.53 -10.72 -42.75
C ASN A 932 32.29 -11.97 -42.30
N LEU A 933 32.47 -12.13 -40.99
CA LEU A 933 32.98 -13.32 -40.35
C LEU A 933 31.81 -14.22 -39.92
N PHE A 934 31.79 -15.47 -40.41
CA PHE A 934 30.76 -16.46 -40.12
C PHE A 934 31.31 -17.56 -39.21
N LEU A 935 30.69 -17.73 -38.03
CA LEU A 935 31.12 -18.68 -37.01
C LEU A 935 29.96 -19.54 -36.51
N TYR A 936 30.19 -20.82 -36.31
CA TYR A 936 29.18 -21.78 -35.83
C TYR A 936 29.44 -22.12 -34.36
N VAL A 937 28.37 -22.28 -33.57
CA VAL A 937 28.48 -22.59 -32.14
C VAL A 937 28.61 -24.09 -31.94
N TYR A 938 29.48 -24.53 -31.03
CA TYR A 938 29.61 -25.95 -30.67
C TYR A 938 29.60 -26.16 -29.15
N ASP A 939 29.25 -27.38 -28.72
CA ASP A 939 29.29 -27.78 -27.31
C ASP A 939 30.72 -28.24 -26.93
N LYS A 940 31.35 -27.62 -25.92
CA LYS A 940 32.71 -27.99 -25.49
C LYS A 940 32.81 -29.44 -24.99
N LYS A 941 31.74 -29.98 -24.40
CA LYS A 941 31.67 -31.38 -23.92
C LYS A 941 31.41 -32.38 -25.04
N HIS A 942 30.69 -31.94 -26.08
CA HIS A 942 30.36 -32.72 -27.27
C HIS A 942 30.71 -31.96 -28.55
N PRO A 943 32.01 -31.81 -28.89
CA PRO A 943 32.46 -30.94 -29.98
C PRO A 943 32.03 -31.39 -31.39
N GLU A 944 31.45 -32.58 -31.51
CA GLU A 944 30.79 -33.08 -32.72
C GLU A 944 29.41 -32.46 -32.95
N ILE A 945 28.81 -31.86 -31.93
CA ILE A 945 27.50 -31.20 -31.98
C ILE A 945 27.71 -29.72 -32.26
N ILE A 946 27.19 -29.25 -33.39
CA ILE A 946 27.49 -27.93 -33.96
C ILE A 946 26.19 -27.31 -34.47
N SER A 947 26.05 -26.00 -34.31
CA SER A 947 24.96 -25.24 -34.91
C SER A 947 24.95 -25.42 -36.43
N THR A 948 23.75 -25.44 -37.01
CA THR A 948 23.56 -25.40 -38.46
C THR A 948 23.51 -23.97 -38.99
N ARG A 949 23.31 -22.99 -38.10
CA ARG A 949 23.34 -21.55 -38.42
C ARG A 949 24.62 -20.88 -37.93
N PRO A 950 25.26 -20.02 -38.74
CA PRO A 950 26.37 -19.22 -38.27
C PRO A 950 25.89 -17.95 -37.54
N ILE A 951 26.64 -17.56 -36.52
CA ILE A 951 26.76 -16.19 -36.03
C ILE A 951 27.47 -15.36 -37.11
N LYS A 952 26.97 -14.16 -37.35
CA LYS A 952 27.57 -13.19 -38.29
C LYS A 952 28.19 -12.01 -37.54
N ILE A 953 29.45 -11.73 -37.81
CA ILE A 953 30.23 -10.65 -37.18
C ILE A 953 30.78 -9.75 -38.28
N ILE A 954 30.71 -8.43 -38.09
CA ILE A 954 31.18 -7.47 -39.09
C ILE A 954 32.54 -6.92 -38.67
N ILE A 955 33.55 -7.14 -39.51
CA ILE A 955 34.89 -6.57 -39.36
C ILE A 955 35.01 -5.34 -40.27
N ILE A 956 35.49 -4.23 -39.73
CA ILE A 956 35.65 -2.94 -40.43
C ILE A 956 37.11 -2.50 -40.35
N GLU A 957 37.68 -2.09 -41.48
CA GLU A 957 39.01 -1.46 -41.50
C GLU A 957 38.99 -0.12 -40.76
N SER A 958 39.92 0.07 -39.83
CA SER A 958 40.01 1.23 -38.93
C SER A 958 41.46 1.71 -38.78
N PRO A 959 41.70 3.01 -38.49
CA PRO A 959 43.03 3.50 -38.14
C PRO A 959 43.64 2.83 -36.91
N GLU A 960 42.82 2.25 -36.04
CA GLU A 960 43.21 1.53 -34.82
C GLU A 960 42.48 0.20 -34.65
N SER A 961 43.19 -0.81 -34.13
CA SER A 961 42.64 -2.13 -33.83
C SER A 961 42.10 -2.19 -32.42
N LEU A 962 40.86 -2.61 -32.27
CA LEU A 962 40.23 -2.89 -30.99
C LEU A 962 40.35 -4.39 -30.73
N PHE A 963 41.40 -4.78 -30.00
CA PHE A 963 41.54 -6.13 -29.46
C PHE A 963 41.03 -6.19 -28.02
N ALA A 964 40.54 -7.36 -27.60
CA ALA A 964 40.26 -7.63 -26.20
C ALA A 964 41.57 -7.56 -25.40
N SER A 965 41.57 -6.79 -24.29
CA SER A 965 42.68 -6.76 -23.33
C SER A 965 42.65 -7.93 -22.37
#